data_AF-A0A356QE17-F1
#
_entry.id   AF-A0A356QE17-F1
#
_cell.length_a   1.000
_cell.length_b   1.000
_cell.length_c   1.000
_cell.angle_alpha   90.00
_cell.angle_beta   90.00
_cell.angle_gamma   90.00
#
_symmetry.space_group_name_H-M   'P 1'
#
loop_
_entity.id
_entity.type
_entity.pdbx_description
1 polymer ?
#
loop_
_entity_poly.entity_id
_entity_poly.type
_entity_poly.pdbx_seq_one_letter_code
_entity_poly.pdbx_strand_id
1 'polypeptide(L)'
;MAIEFNTEFYVQSKFNQLEATGQLSEFGLTDVASLAQFFEDNGVDAREHYLAVGMSEGIDPSAEFDTSAYLEAKLAQLQGEEFGGEYADFTVQDVIEAFQANGLTALEHFNQIGEAEGLVATPVANESSGLTEALSTYQTAVADERAFLEEATELDAVTGVDENSSNEDINDAIDTAVDTAAGQVDAELNNFKSYNFTNASAAVRAEIITEYRAKLEKDVADTKATVEETSGLLGKANTMVSAADAYEAAAAAVVEAQTDLTAEAAKFTALNSNVNATSSNGSDFLPATDGVTPSATDYSTYAVTATGVGTVIEVDGAKLVVTSAGEELEGIDALLANAQAEYQALRTEANAQTRLETAVQSVLAAENPDAVTGDAASVTITAGTVGDVYSVKVGANAAVTYTQASGDDAAAIAAALASSLGDNATANGAAITIKGVTTVDVTGSTTPGNAVVADVSFNAHDYYVELNQASTLDADGNFDAKVLDASNAGTLKAADSEAYFAAQTDLNDFNQAVQDFQAIAQVQSDSADLAAATATALEAVEAFDVELNVTGTGTEANDLFVYAEEAITISGFGLQGEDQLYIGEGFSEQRLADDVTDTRLGDSATLEVFFQQEGNNAAIYVENEAFAGNAANAADLTKITLTGVSIDDLQFENGFVSVIEAA
;
A
#
# COMPACT_ATOMS: atom_id res chain seq x y z
N MET A 1 41.90 45.08 33.86
CA MET A 1 42.09 44.92 32.40
C MET A 1 41.15 45.93 31.73
N ALA A 2 41.54 46.52 30.59
CA ALA A 2 40.63 47.39 29.87
C ALA A 2 39.63 46.53 29.09
N ILE A 3 38.34 46.83 29.19
CA ILE A 3 37.31 46.16 28.41
C ILE A 3 37.25 46.82 27.03
N GLU A 4 37.37 46.04 25.96
CA GLU A 4 37.37 46.59 24.60
C GLU A 4 35.95 46.80 24.06
N PHE A 5 35.81 47.72 23.10
CA PHE A 5 34.55 47.89 22.38
C PHE A 5 34.45 46.77 21.34
N ASN A 6 33.39 45.96 21.42
CA ASN A 6 33.13 44.90 20.47
C ASN A 6 32.06 45.37 19.46
N THR A 7 32.48 45.64 18.23
CA THR A 7 31.60 46.14 17.17
C THR A 7 30.47 45.18 16.84
N GLU A 8 30.74 43.88 16.77
CA GLU A 8 29.73 42.86 16.44
C GLU A 8 28.70 42.73 17.56
N PHE A 9 29.17 42.62 18.80
CA PHE A 9 28.30 42.60 19.98
C PHE A 9 27.42 43.85 20.02
N TYR A 10 27.99 45.02 19.79
CA TYR A 10 27.23 46.26 19.80
C TYR A 10 26.17 46.33 18.70
N VAL A 11 26.47 45.88 17.48
CA VAL A 11 25.49 45.80 16.39
C VAL A 11 24.39 44.79 16.74
N GLN A 12 24.72 43.66 17.36
CA GLN A 12 23.75 42.71 17.89
C GLN A 12 22.85 43.35 18.96
N SER A 13 23.42 43.96 20.00
CA SER A 13 22.65 44.61 21.06
C SER A 13 21.74 45.70 20.50
N LYS A 14 22.19 46.42 19.46
CA LYS A 14 21.35 47.38 18.75
C LYS A 14 20.21 46.70 17.98
N PHE A 15 20.47 45.58 17.31
CA PHE A 15 19.45 44.80 16.63
C PHE A 15 18.39 44.30 17.62
N ASN A 16 18.82 43.70 18.73
CA ASN A 16 17.95 43.20 19.80
C ASN A 16 17.08 44.32 20.38
N GLN A 17 17.66 45.50 20.58
CA GLN A 17 16.90 46.68 21.01
C GLN A 17 15.84 47.09 19.99
N LEU A 18 16.18 47.13 18.69
CA LEU A 18 15.23 47.46 17.62
C LEU A 18 14.13 46.40 17.46
N GLU A 19 14.45 45.13 17.73
CA GLU A 19 13.48 44.04 17.77
C GLU A 19 12.52 44.22 18.94
N ALA A 20 13.04 44.41 20.15
CA ALA A 20 12.25 44.59 21.36
C ALA A 20 11.31 45.80 21.27
N THR A 21 11.71 46.85 20.55
CA THR A 21 10.86 48.03 20.30
C THR A 21 9.98 47.92 19.05
N GLY A 22 10.07 46.81 18.30
CA GLY A 22 9.26 46.56 17.10
C GLY A 22 9.61 47.45 15.90
N GLN A 23 10.86 47.94 15.83
CA GLN A 23 11.34 48.90 14.84
C GLN A 23 12.09 48.28 13.66
N LEU A 24 12.38 46.97 13.67
CA LEU A 24 13.11 46.31 12.57
C LEU A 24 12.51 46.61 11.19
N SER A 25 11.18 46.50 11.07
CA SER A 25 10.47 46.72 9.81
C SER A 25 10.44 48.19 9.35
N GLU A 26 10.69 49.16 10.23
CA GLU A 26 10.84 50.57 9.87
C GLU A 26 12.13 50.81 9.07
N PHE A 27 13.19 50.08 9.41
CA PHE A 27 14.50 50.15 8.77
C PHE A 27 14.69 49.10 7.66
N GLY A 28 13.70 48.24 7.42
CA GLY A 28 13.78 47.16 6.44
C GLY A 28 14.78 46.07 6.84
N LEU A 29 15.01 45.91 8.14
CA LEU A 29 15.95 44.96 8.70
C LEU A 29 15.26 43.61 8.91
N THR A 30 15.96 42.53 8.59
CA THR A 30 15.48 41.15 8.73
C THR A 30 16.30 40.35 9.73
N ASP A 31 17.55 40.73 9.92
CA ASP A 31 18.57 40.03 10.71
C ASP A 31 19.71 41.01 11.05
N VAL A 32 20.64 40.55 11.86
CA VAL A 32 21.76 41.36 12.36
C VAL A 32 22.69 41.78 11.21
N ALA A 33 22.89 40.91 10.21
CA ALA A 33 23.67 41.22 9.02
C ALA A 33 23.06 42.37 8.21
N SER A 34 21.73 42.44 8.11
CA SER A 34 21.03 43.56 7.45
C SER A 34 21.24 44.89 8.19
N LEU A 35 21.41 44.86 9.53
CA LEU A 35 21.74 46.05 10.32
C LEU A 35 23.21 46.44 10.15
N ALA A 36 24.13 45.47 10.15
CA ALA A 36 25.54 45.72 9.85
C ALA A 36 25.70 46.38 8.47
N GLN A 37 25.05 45.82 7.44
CA GLN A 37 25.04 46.41 6.09
C GLN A 37 24.39 47.80 6.09
N PHE A 38 23.32 48.02 6.85
CA PHE A 38 22.70 49.33 6.99
C PHE A 38 23.68 50.36 7.58
N PHE A 39 24.50 49.96 8.57
CA PHE A 39 25.53 50.83 9.14
C PHE A 39 26.58 51.18 8.08
N GLU A 40 27.08 50.20 7.32
CA GLU A 40 28.05 50.43 6.25
C GLU A 40 27.50 51.34 5.14
N ASP A 41 26.31 51.05 4.62
CA ASP A 41 25.67 51.79 3.52
C ASP A 41 25.42 53.25 3.87
N ASN A 42 25.18 53.52 5.16
CA ASN A 42 24.95 54.86 5.68
C ASN A 42 26.22 55.49 6.30
N GLY A 43 27.36 54.79 6.27
CA GLY A 43 28.63 55.27 6.82
C GLY A 43 28.59 55.54 8.34
N VAL A 44 27.85 54.71 9.08
CA VAL A 44 27.71 54.78 10.54
C VAL A 44 28.84 53.96 11.18
N ASP A 45 29.74 54.63 11.88
CA ASP A 45 30.71 53.96 12.75
C ASP A 45 30.03 53.54 14.06
N ALA A 46 30.14 52.26 14.43
CA ALA A 46 29.44 51.70 15.59
C ALA A 46 29.84 52.36 16.91
N ARG A 47 31.14 52.67 17.07
CA ARG A 47 31.68 53.32 18.27
C ARG A 47 31.25 54.79 18.35
N GLU A 48 31.24 55.49 17.22
CA GLU A 48 30.70 56.86 17.13
C GLU A 48 29.19 56.88 17.38
N HIS A 49 28.44 55.88 16.89
CA HIS A 49 27.02 55.71 17.22
C HIS A 49 26.83 55.49 18.72
N TYR A 50 27.67 54.68 19.37
CA TYR A 50 27.59 54.44 20.81
C TYR A 50 27.78 55.72 21.62
N LEU A 51 28.79 56.52 21.27
CA LEU A 51 29.04 57.83 21.86
C LEU A 51 27.87 58.81 21.64
N ALA A 52 27.38 58.89 20.40
CA ALA A 52 26.37 59.86 20.02
C ALA A 52 25.00 59.56 20.62
N VAL A 53 24.58 58.29 20.60
CA VAL A 53 23.23 57.86 20.97
C VAL A 53 23.16 56.50 21.66
N GLY A 54 24.03 55.54 21.33
CA GLY A 54 23.88 54.15 21.82
C GLY A 54 23.92 54.01 23.33
N MET A 55 24.78 54.75 24.04
CA MET A 55 24.77 54.71 25.51
C MET A 55 23.52 55.36 26.13
N SER A 56 22.88 56.30 25.42
CA SER A 56 21.60 56.87 25.86
C SER A 56 20.41 55.95 25.60
N GLU A 57 20.54 55.08 24.60
CA GLU A 57 19.61 54.00 24.30
C GLU A 57 19.84 52.78 25.22
N GLY A 58 20.89 52.81 26.06
CA GLY A 58 21.27 51.71 26.93
C GLY A 58 21.84 50.50 26.18
N ILE A 59 22.36 50.70 24.96
CA ILE A 59 22.96 49.62 24.16
C ILE A 59 24.33 49.28 24.73
N ASP A 60 24.60 48.00 24.90
CA ASP A 60 25.83 47.53 25.48
C ASP A 60 26.97 47.41 24.45
N PRO A 61 28.18 47.93 24.73
CA PRO A 61 29.29 47.95 23.79
C PRO A 61 30.11 46.65 23.78
N SER A 62 29.94 45.78 24.78
CA SER A 62 30.57 44.46 24.86
C SER A 62 29.82 43.59 25.88
N ALA A 63 30.05 42.27 25.83
CA ALA A 63 29.43 41.32 26.76
C ALA A 63 29.85 41.55 28.23
N GLU A 64 31.03 42.12 28.46
CA GLU A 64 31.62 42.37 29.78
C GLU A 64 31.18 43.71 30.39
N PHE A 65 30.42 44.53 29.66
CA PHE A 65 30.06 45.89 30.07
C PHE A 65 28.59 46.24 29.80
N ASP A 66 27.77 46.10 30.84
CA ASP A 66 26.40 46.63 30.89
C ASP A 66 26.45 48.16 31.11
N THR A 67 26.07 48.88 30.07
CA THR A 67 26.05 50.34 30.03
C THR A 67 25.05 50.92 31.03
N SER A 68 23.88 50.31 31.14
CA SER A 68 22.81 50.79 32.01
C SER A 68 23.21 50.62 33.48
N ALA A 69 23.70 49.44 33.86
CA ALA A 69 24.18 49.14 35.20
C ALA A 69 25.36 50.04 35.58
N TYR A 70 26.29 50.27 34.65
CA TYR A 70 27.42 51.16 34.90
C TYR A 70 26.99 52.62 35.14
N LEU A 71 26.11 53.15 34.29
CA LEU A 71 25.62 54.52 34.42
C LEU A 71 24.81 54.72 35.70
N GLU A 72 24.02 53.73 36.11
CA GLU A 72 23.32 53.74 37.39
C GLU A 72 24.28 53.73 38.58
N ALA A 73 25.32 52.89 38.54
CA ALA A 73 26.35 52.84 39.57
C ALA A 73 27.12 54.17 39.66
N LYS A 74 27.45 54.77 38.51
CA LYS A 74 28.10 56.08 38.44
C LYS A 74 27.21 57.18 39.01
N LEU A 75 25.92 57.18 38.68
CA LEU A 75 24.96 58.13 39.26
C LEU A 75 24.87 57.98 40.78
N ALA A 76 24.75 56.75 41.27
CA ALA A 76 24.67 56.48 42.71
C ALA A 76 25.92 56.96 43.45
N GLN A 77 27.10 56.81 42.84
CA GLN A 77 28.35 57.35 43.37
C GLN A 77 28.31 58.90 43.43
N LEU A 78 27.90 59.57 42.35
CA LEU A 78 27.80 61.03 42.30
C LEU A 78 26.82 61.60 43.34
N GLN A 79 25.72 60.88 43.58
CA GLN A 79 24.71 61.24 44.60
C GLN A 79 25.15 60.92 46.04
N GLY A 80 26.32 60.29 46.22
CA GLY A 80 26.87 59.94 47.53
C GLY A 80 27.23 61.15 48.39
N GLU A 81 27.39 60.91 49.70
CA GLU A 81 27.75 61.96 50.68
C GLU A 81 29.11 62.61 50.40
N GLU A 82 30.01 61.94 49.67
CA GLU A 82 31.34 62.43 49.28
C GLU A 82 31.27 63.74 48.50
N PHE A 83 30.21 63.93 47.70
CA PHE A 83 30.01 65.15 46.90
C PHE A 83 29.09 66.17 47.57
N GLY A 84 28.82 66.03 48.88
CA GLY A 84 28.11 67.04 49.67
C GLY A 84 26.71 67.41 49.18
N GLY A 85 26.07 66.53 48.41
CA GLY A 85 24.76 66.76 47.78
C GLY A 85 24.78 67.63 46.52
N GLU A 86 25.95 67.93 45.95
CA GLU A 86 26.10 68.72 44.72
C GLU A 86 25.33 68.11 43.54
N TYR A 87 25.31 66.78 43.46
CA TYR A 87 24.65 66.01 42.39
C TYR A 87 23.37 65.32 42.85
N ALA A 88 22.76 65.74 43.96
CA ALA A 88 21.59 65.06 44.52
C ALA A 88 20.38 65.02 43.56
N ASP A 89 20.27 65.99 42.66
CA ASP A 89 19.18 66.08 41.66
C ASP A 89 19.58 65.51 40.29
N PHE A 90 20.80 64.98 40.12
CA PHE A 90 21.23 64.36 38.86
C PHE A 90 20.39 63.11 38.56
N THR A 91 20.22 62.86 37.27
CA THR A 91 19.64 61.65 36.70
C THR A 91 20.69 60.91 35.87
N VAL A 92 20.39 59.68 35.44
CA VAL A 92 21.26 58.92 34.52
C VAL A 92 21.50 59.72 33.24
N GLN A 93 20.49 60.45 32.77
CA GLN A 93 20.59 61.32 31.60
C GLN A 93 21.59 62.45 31.80
N ASP A 94 21.66 63.07 32.99
CA ASP A 94 22.64 64.12 33.28
C ASP A 94 24.08 63.56 33.26
N VAL A 95 24.27 62.29 33.67
CA VAL A 95 25.57 61.61 33.59
C VAL A 95 25.95 61.33 32.14
N ILE A 96 25.00 60.85 31.32
CA ILE A 96 25.19 60.65 29.88
C ILE A 96 25.58 61.96 29.20
N GLU A 97 24.85 63.06 29.45
CA GLU A 97 25.15 64.37 28.86
C GLU A 97 26.53 64.89 29.27
N ALA A 98 26.94 64.64 30.52
CA ALA A 98 28.27 64.99 31.00
C ALA A 98 29.37 64.20 30.28
N PHE A 99 29.16 62.90 30.04
CA PHE A 99 30.09 62.07 29.28
C PHE A 99 30.18 62.53 27.82
N GLN A 100 29.05 62.76 27.14
CA GLN A 100 29.01 63.26 25.77
C GLN A 100 29.68 64.63 25.62
N ALA A 101 29.45 65.56 26.57
CA ALA A 101 30.07 66.88 26.55
C ALA A 101 31.61 66.82 26.66
N ASN A 102 32.15 65.74 27.22
CA ASN A 102 33.59 65.49 27.32
C ASN A 102 34.10 64.53 26.23
N GLY A 103 33.25 64.08 25.31
CA GLY A 103 33.61 63.13 24.25
C GLY A 103 34.00 61.75 24.79
N LEU A 104 33.41 61.34 25.91
CA LEU A 104 33.62 60.03 26.53
C LEU A 104 32.36 59.18 26.38
N THR A 105 32.53 57.90 26.09
CA THR A 105 31.52 56.86 26.30
C THR A 105 31.56 56.36 27.74
N ALA A 106 30.52 55.65 28.17
CA ALA A 106 30.50 54.99 29.47
C ALA A 106 31.66 53.98 29.62
N LEU A 107 31.90 53.17 28.58
CA LEU A 107 33.02 52.23 28.51
C LEU A 107 34.39 52.93 28.59
N GLU A 108 34.60 54.01 27.84
CA GLU A 108 35.85 54.77 27.91
C GLU A 108 36.07 55.41 29.29
N HIS A 109 35.02 55.94 29.91
CA HIS A 109 35.11 56.48 31.27
C HIS A 109 35.50 55.39 32.27
N PHE A 110 34.88 54.19 32.18
CA PHE A 110 35.24 53.06 33.02
C PHE A 110 36.73 52.68 32.88
N ASN A 111 37.18 52.47 31.64
CA ASN A 111 38.56 52.09 31.33
C ASN A 111 39.60 53.15 31.73
N GLN A 112 39.25 54.44 31.66
CA GLN A 112 40.18 55.52 31.99
C GLN A 112 40.30 55.76 33.50
N ILE A 113 39.17 55.84 34.21
CA ILE A 113 39.14 56.25 35.62
C ILE A 113 38.11 55.52 36.48
N GLY A 114 37.06 54.92 35.92
CA GLY A 114 35.96 54.33 36.70
C GLY A 114 36.41 53.23 37.66
N GLU A 115 37.35 52.38 37.24
CA GLU A 115 37.94 51.35 38.12
C GLU A 115 38.68 51.99 39.31
N ALA A 116 39.42 53.08 39.07
CA ALA A 116 40.13 53.83 40.12
C ALA A 116 39.19 54.56 41.08
N GLU A 117 37.97 54.88 40.63
CA GLU A 117 36.89 55.42 41.46
C GLU A 117 36.16 54.31 42.26
N GLY A 118 36.53 53.04 42.09
CA GLY A 118 35.92 51.91 42.78
C GLY A 118 34.61 51.42 42.16
N LEU A 119 34.30 51.81 40.92
CA LEU A 119 33.21 51.24 40.14
C LEU A 119 33.65 49.91 39.53
N VAL A 120 32.70 49.00 39.34
CA VAL A 120 32.94 47.66 38.78
C VAL A 120 32.05 47.50 37.56
N ALA A 121 32.62 47.03 36.45
CA ALA A 121 31.85 46.65 35.27
C ALA A 121 31.02 45.39 35.58
N THR A 122 29.76 45.41 35.15
CA THR A 122 28.86 44.25 35.27
C THR A 122 28.74 43.64 33.88
N PRO A 123 28.96 42.32 33.70
CA PRO A 123 28.72 41.67 32.41
C PRO A 123 27.22 41.68 32.09
N VAL A 124 26.91 41.76 30.80
CA VAL A 124 25.54 41.79 30.28
C VAL A 124 24.87 40.44 30.54
N ALA A 125 23.71 40.45 31.19
CA ALA A 125 22.95 39.22 31.42
C ALA A 125 22.10 38.89 30.19
N ASN A 126 22.42 37.76 29.53
CA ASN A 126 21.56 37.10 28.54
C ASN A 126 21.44 37.74 27.15
N GLU A 127 22.42 38.54 26.73
CA GLU A 127 22.54 39.01 25.34
C GLU A 127 23.64 38.19 24.65
N SER A 128 23.23 37.13 23.96
CA SER A 128 24.11 36.29 23.13
C SER A 128 24.57 37.10 21.91
N SER A 129 25.83 36.97 21.49
CA SER A 129 26.28 37.59 20.23
C SER A 129 25.61 36.89 19.03
N GLY A 130 25.44 37.58 17.90
CA GLY A 130 24.90 36.95 16.68
C GLY A 130 25.75 35.77 16.20
N LEU A 131 27.06 35.84 16.45
CA LEU A 131 27.98 34.72 16.24
C LEU A 131 27.64 33.56 17.18
N THR A 132 27.38 33.82 18.46
CA THR A 132 27.01 32.78 19.43
C THR A 132 25.69 32.10 19.09
N GLU A 133 24.69 32.85 18.61
CA GLU A 133 23.42 32.29 18.11
C GLU A 133 23.63 31.43 16.85
N ALA A 134 24.46 31.89 15.90
CA ALA A 134 24.81 31.12 14.72
C ALA A 134 25.57 29.83 15.08
N LEU A 135 26.51 29.89 16.02
CA LEU A 135 27.26 28.74 16.50
C LEU A 135 26.37 27.76 17.26
N SER A 136 25.44 28.25 18.09
CA SER A 136 24.46 27.39 18.77
C SER A 136 23.52 26.69 17.78
N THR A 137 23.11 27.39 16.72
CA THR A 137 22.32 26.81 15.63
C THR A 137 23.10 25.74 14.88
N TYR A 138 24.37 26.00 14.56
CA TYR A 138 25.25 25.04 13.91
C TYR A 138 25.50 23.80 14.78
N GLN A 139 25.78 23.96 16.08
CA GLN A 139 25.91 22.86 17.03
C GLN A 139 24.65 21.98 17.05
N THR A 140 23.47 22.61 17.11
CA THR A 140 22.19 21.90 17.13
C THR A 140 21.96 21.13 15.84
N ALA A 141 22.21 21.74 14.68
CA ALA A 141 22.04 21.07 13.39
C ALA A 141 22.96 19.85 13.23
N VAL A 142 24.22 19.96 13.65
CA VAL A 142 25.18 18.84 13.65
C VAL A 142 24.71 17.72 14.60
N ALA A 143 24.23 18.07 15.79
CA ALA A 143 23.72 17.09 16.75
C ALA A 143 22.46 16.38 16.24
N ASP A 144 21.52 17.11 15.64
CA ASP A 144 20.30 16.57 15.05
C ASP A 144 20.61 15.64 13.86
N GLU A 145 21.49 16.04 12.94
CA GLU A 145 21.93 15.20 11.82
C GLU A 145 22.57 13.90 12.32
N ARG A 146 23.46 13.98 13.31
CA ARG A 146 24.11 12.79 13.87
C ARG A 146 23.11 11.88 14.58
N ALA A 147 22.25 12.43 15.45
CA ALA A 147 21.26 11.64 16.17
C ALA A 147 20.33 10.90 15.20
N PHE A 148 19.94 11.56 14.11
CA PHE A 148 19.17 10.94 13.04
C PHE A 148 19.94 9.81 12.35
N LEU A 149 21.21 10.02 12.01
CA LEU A 149 22.04 9.00 11.36
C LEU A 149 22.29 7.79 12.27
N GLU A 150 22.47 8.01 13.58
CA GLU A 150 22.59 6.94 14.57
C GLU A 150 21.29 6.10 14.62
N GLU A 151 20.12 6.74 14.68
CA GLU A 151 18.83 6.04 14.60
C GLU A 151 18.68 5.29 13.26
N ALA A 152 19.12 5.89 12.15
CA ALA A 152 19.07 5.25 10.83
C ALA A 152 19.94 3.99 10.75
N THR A 153 21.04 3.88 11.53
CA THR A 153 21.84 2.65 11.59
C THR A 153 21.11 1.48 12.24
N GLU A 154 20.06 1.73 13.05
CA GLU A 154 19.26 0.67 13.67
C GLU A 154 18.28 0.01 12.68
N LEU A 155 18.07 0.62 11.52
CA LEU A 155 17.17 0.09 10.50
C LEU A 155 17.75 -1.18 9.88
N ASP A 156 16.99 -2.28 9.88
CA ASP A 156 17.43 -3.61 9.39
C ASP A 156 17.95 -3.59 7.94
N ALA A 157 17.48 -2.65 7.12
CA ALA A 157 17.91 -2.46 5.73
C ALA A 157 19.29 -1.78 5.60
N VAL A 158 19.70 -0.99 6.61
CA VAL A 158 20.98 -0.29 6.66
C VAL A 158 21.99 -1.23 7.29
N THR A 159 22.96 -1.70 6.48
CA THR A 159 23.90 -2.74 6.91
C THR A 159 25.34 -2.37 6.54
N GLY A 160 26.31 -2.94 7.26
CA GLY A 160 27.74 -2.71 6.98
C GLY A 160 28.34 -1.50 7.72
N VAL A 161 27.56 -0.87 8.60
CA VAL A 161 27.97 0.19 9.52
C VAL A 161 28.02 -0.36 10.95
N ASP A 162 28.85 0.25 11.79
CA ASP A 162 29.00 -0.01 13.21
C ASP A 162 28.94 1.30 14.03
N GLU A 163 29.01 1.17 15.36
CA GLU A 163 28.96 2.29 16.32
C GLU A 163 30.09 3.32 16.16
N ASN A 164 31.08 3.06 15.29
CA ASN A 164 32.21 3.94 15.02
C ASN A 164 32.25 4.44 13.56
N SER A 165 31.23 4.15 12.77
CA SER A 165 31.15 4.55 11.36
C SER A 165 30.95 6.06 11.23
N SER A 166 31.56 6.67 10.22
CA SER A 166 31.40 8.11 9.98
C SER A 166 30.01 8.42 9.41
N ASN A 167 29.55 9.67 9.54
CA ASN A 167 28.30 10.12 8.91
C ASN A 167 28.30 9.86 7.38
N GLU A 168 29.46 9.96 6.73
CA GLU A 168 29.62 9.64 5.30
C GLU A 168 29.35 8.15 5.04
N ASP A 169 29.93 7.25 5.85
CA ASP A 169 29.70 5.79 5.74
C ASP A 169 28.22 5.43 5.96
N ILE A 170 27.55 6.09 6.90
CA ILE A 170 26.12 5.87 7.19
C ILE A 170 25.25 6.34 6.03
N ASN A 171 25.52 7.52 5.47
CA ASN A 171 24.80 8.02 4.32
C ASN A 171 24.97 7.12 3.09
N ASP A 172 26.18 6.62 2.82
CA ASP A 172 26.44 5.65 1.76
C ASP A 172 25.66 4.34 1.98
N ALA A 173 25.52 3.90 3.23
CA ALA A 173 24.72 2.73 3.59
C ALA A 173 23.21 2.95 3.39
N ILE A 174 22.69 4.15 3.71
CA ILE A 174 21.31 4.54 3.45
C ILE A 174 21.05 4.55 1.93
N ASP A 175 21.92 5.15 1.14
CA ASP A 175 21.82 5.17 -0.33
C ASP A 175 21.77 3.74 -0.90
N THR A 176 22.65 2.87 -0.41
CA THR A 176 22.69 1.46 -0.79
C THR A 176 21.40 0.73 -0.40
N ALA A 177 20.82 1.04 0.76
CA ALA A 177 19.57 0.47 1.23
C ALA A 177 18.38 0.91 0.34
N VAL A 178 18.33 2.19 -0.06
CA VAL A 178 17.34 2.71 -1.02
C VAL A 178 17.45 2.00 -2.36
N ASP A 179 18.67 1.86 -2.91
CA ASP A 179 18.91 1.16 -4.18
C ASP A 179 18.51 -0.32 -4.09
N THR A 180 18.78 -0.96 -2.96
CA THR A 180 18.39 -2.36 -2.72
C THR A 180 16.86 -2.50 -2.68
N ALA A 181 16.16 -1.63 -1.95
CA ALA A 181 14.70 -1.64 -1.88
C ALA A 181 14.06 -1.31 -3.24
N ALA A 182 14.61 -0.36 -3.99
CA ALA A 182 14.20 -0.07 -5.36
C ALA A 182 14.38 -1.29 -6.28
N GLY A 183 15.48 -2.03 -6.11
CA GLY A 183 15.74 -3.27 -6.81
C GLY A 183 14.73 -4.39 -6.51
N GLN A 184 14.20 -4.45 -5.28
CA GLN A 184 13.10 -5.37 -4.93
C GLN A 184 11.80 -4.99 -5.63
N VAL A 185 11.47 -3.70 -5.71
CA VAL A 185 10.32 -3.22 -6.49
C VAL A 185 10.48 -3.58 -7.98
N ASP A 186 11.67 -3.40 -8.55
CA ASP A 186 11.97 -3.84 -9.93
C ASP A 186 11.85 -5.36 -10.10
N ALA A 187 12.19 -6.16 -9.07
CA ALA A 187 12.02 -7.61 -9.09
C ALA A 187 10.54 -8.01 -9.23
N GLU A 188 9.66 -7.37 -8.46
CA GLU A 188 8.21 -7.59 -8.52
C GLU A 188 7.59 -7.07 -9.84
N LEU A 189 8.18 -6.05 -10.45
CA LEU A 189 7.78 -5.53 -11.76
C LEU A 189 8.17 -6.43 -12.94
N ASN A 190 9.19 -7.30 -12.81
CA ASN A 190 9.75 -8.08 -13.92
C ASN A 190 8.76 -9.02 -14.64
N ASN A 191 7.61 -9.31 -14.03
CA ASN A 191 6.53 -10.07 -14.67
C ASN A 191 5.77 -9.26 -15.75
N PHE A 192 6.03 -7.95 -15.86
CA PHE A 192 5.42 -7.07 -16.84
C PHE A 192 6.48 -6.33 -17.66
N LYS A 193 6.17 -6.03 -18.95
CA LYS A 193 7.15 -5.48 -19.89
C LYS A 193 7.74 -4.14 -19.41
N SER A 194 8.98 -4.20 -18.93
CA SER A 194 10.00 -3.14 -18.91
C SER A 194 9.57 -1.79 -18.33
N TYR A 195 9.02 -1.78 -17.12
CA TYR A 195 9.20 -0.60 -16.27
C TYR A 195 10.67 -0.55 -15.81
N ASN A 196 11.23 0.64 -15.70
CA ASN A 196 12.56 0.85 -15.15
C ASN A 196 12.38 1.72 -13.91
N PHE A 197 12.06 1.08 -12.78
CA PHE A 197 11.72 1.78 -11.55
C PHE A 197 12.94 2.51 -10.99
N THR A 198 14.09 1.84 -10.96
CA THR A 198 15.33 2.40 -10.42
C THR A 198 15.80 3.65 -11.18
N ASN A 199 15.65 3.71 -12.51
CA ASN A 199 16.08 4.88 -13.30
C ASN A 199 14.97 5.92 -13.53
N ALA A 200 13.76 5.71 -13.03
CA ALA A 200 12.66 6.65 -13.16
C ALA A 200 12.83 7.87 -12.22
N SER A 201 12.21 9.00 -12.56
CA SER A 201 12.10 10.10 -11.58
C SER A 201 11.09 9.73 -10.48
N ALA A 202 11.13 10.41 -9.33
CA ALA A 202 10.18 10.18 -8.25
C ALA A 202 8.71 10.25 -8.70
N ALA A 203 8.37 11.24 -9.54
CA ALA A 203 7.03 11.36 -10.11
C ALA A 203 6.65 10.18 -11.03
N VAL A 204 7.61 9.67 -11.81
CA VAL A 204 7.38 8.51 -12.68
C VAL A 204 7.28 7.22 -11.85
N ARG A 205 8.09 7.06 -10.80
CA ARG A 205 8.00 5.92 -9.86
C ARG A 205 6.62 5.83 -9.21
N ALA A 206 6.08 6.95 -8.76
CA ALA A 206 4.74 7.01 -8.16
C ALA A 206 3.64 6.56 -9.15
N GLU A 207 3.76 6.96 -10.42
CA GLU A 207 2.83 6.53 -11.47
C GLU A 207 2.97 5.02 -11.75
N ILE A 208 4.19 4.50 -11.86
CA ILE A 208 4.47 3.06 -12.04
C ILE A 208 3.81 2.24 -10.92
N ILE A 209 3.98 2.67 -9.66
CA ILE A 209 3.38 2.00 -8.49
C ILE A 209 1.86 1.95 -8.61
N THR A 210 1.25 3.08 -8.97
CA THR A 210 -0.20 3.22 -9.09
C THR A 210 -0.75 2.32 -10.20
N GLU A 211 -0.12 2.36 -11.39
CA GLU A 211 -0.53 1.57 -12.54
C GLU A 211 -0.38 0.07 -12.28
N TYR A 212 0.75 -0.36 -11.71
CA TYR A 212 1.02 -1.77 -11.47
C TYR A 212 0.15 -2.36 -10.36
N ARG A 213 -0.09 -1.61 -9.28
CA ARG A 213 -1.05 -2.02 -8.23
C ARG A 213 -2.45 -2.21 -8.80
N ALA A 214 -2.95 -1.26 -9.59
CA ALA A 214 -4.26 -1.37 -10.22
C ALA A 214 -4.38 -2.59 -11.13
N LYS A 215 -3.28 -2.95 -11.81
CA LYS A 215 -3.21 -4.18 -12.60
C LYS A 215 -3.27 -5.44 -11.73
N LEU A 216 -2.50 -5.53 -10.65
CA LEU A 216 -2.52 -6.70 -9.75
C LEU A 216 -3.88 -6.86 -9.07
N GLU A 217 -4.50 -5.76 -8.65
CA GLU A 217 -5.88 -5.76 -8.13
C GLU A 217 -6.88 -6.28 -9.17
N LYS A 218 -6.72 -5.91 -10.43
CA LYS A 218 -7.52 -6.43 -11.54
C LYS A 218 -7.28 -7.92 -11.74
N ASP A 219 -6.04 -8.39 -11.73
CA ASP A 219 -5.70 -9.81 -11.91
C ASP A 219 -6.30 -10.66 -10.77
N VAL A 220 -6.27 -10.18 -9.53
CA VAL A 220 -6.97 -10.81 -8.38
C VAL A 220 -8.49 -10.84 -8.60
N ALA A 221 -9.08 -9.75 -9.08
CA ALA A 221 -10.53 -9.69 -9.34
C ALA A 221 -10.96 -10.63 -10.47
N ASP A 222 -10.20 -10.67 -11.57
CA ASP A 222 -10.48 -11.49 -12.74
C ASP A 222 -10.31 -12.99 -12.39
N THR A 223 -9.24 -13.38 -11.68
CA THR A 223 -9.06 -14.78 -11.23
C THR A 223 -10.12 -15.20 -10.22
N LYS A 224 -10.55 -14.32 -9.31
CA LYS A 224 -11.66 -14.58 -8.40
C LYS A 224 -12.98 -14.81 -9.16
N ALA A 225 -13.27 -13.99 -10.17
CA ALA A 225 -14.46 -14.15 -10.99
C ALA A 225 -14.46 -15.52 -11.71
N THR A 226 -13.30 -15.94 -12.24
CA THR A 226 -13.13 -17.27 -12.83
C THR A 226 -13.41 -18.40 -11.82
N VAL A 227 -12.89 -18.31 -10.59
CA VAL A 227 -13.15 -19.30 -9.53
C VAL A 227 -14.65 -19.38 -9.19
N GLU A 228 -15.33 -18.23 -9.11
CA GLU A 228 -16.77 -18.15 -8.86
C GLU A 228 -17.58 -18.76 -10.00
N GLU A 229 -17.20 -18.49 -11.26
CA GLU A 229 -17.81 -19.06 -12.46
C GLU A 229 -17.65 -20.58 -12.52
N THR A 230 -16.41 -21.09 -12.40
CA THR A 230 -16.09 -22.53 -12.37
C THR A 230 -16.86 -23.24 -11.25
N SER A 231 -16.96 -22.62 -10.08
CA SER A 231 -17.72 -23.16 -8.95
C SER A 231 -19.23 -23.22 -9.22
N GLY A 232 -19.78 -22.17 -9.85
CA GLY A 232 -21.17 -22.10 -10.25
C GLY A 232 -21.52 -23.15 -11.31
N LEU A 233 -20.69 -23.29 -12.35
CA LEU A 233 -20.80 -24.31 -13.40
C LEU A 233 -20.79 -25.72 -12.81
N LEU A 234 -19.86 -26.02 -11.90
CA LEU A 234 -19.80 -27.33 -11.26
C LEU A 234 -21.06 -27.65 -10.44
N GLY A 235 -21.60 -26.67 -9.70
CA GLY A 235 -22.86 -26.87 -8.96
C GLY A 235 -24.03 -27.24 -9.87
N LYS A 236 -24.10 -26.61 -11.05
CA LYS A 236 -25.09 -26.90 -12.09
C LYS A 236 -24.85 -28.27 -12.74
N ALA A 237 -23.60 -28.62 -13.05
CA ALA A 237 -23.24 -29.92 -13.61
C ALA A 237 -23.54 -31.09 -12.64
N ASN A 238 -23.24 -30.94 -11.35
CA ASN A 238 -23.59 -31.94 -10.33
C ASN A 238 -25.12 -32.13 -10.20
N THR A 239 -25.88 -31.05 -10.36
CA THR A 239 -27.36 -31.10 -10.38
C THR A 239 -27.86 -31.86 -11.62
N MET A 240 -27.23 -31.65 -12.77
CA MET A 240 -27.52 -32.40 -14.00
C MET A 240 -27.23 -33.88 -13.86
N VAL A 241 -26.06 -34.27 -13.33
CA VAL A 241 -25.72 -35.68 -13.07
C VAL A 241 -26.74 -36.32 -12.12
N SER A 242 -27.06 -35.65 -11.01
CA SER A 242 -28.07 -36.16 -10.06
C SER A 242 -29.46 -36.29 -10.67
N ALA A 243 -29.81 -35.40 -11.61
CA ALA A 243 -31.07 -35.48 -12.34
C ALA A 243 -31.06 -36.61 -13.38
N ALA A 244 -29.91 -36.89 -14.00
CA ALA A 244 -29.73 -38.01 -14.92
C ALA A 244 -29.87 -39.35 -14.19
N ASP A 245 -29.20 -39.51 -13.05
CA ASP A 245 -29.32 -40.71 -12.20
C ASP A 245 -30.78 -40.95 -11.78
N ALA A 246 -31.50 -39.88 -11.41
CA ALA A 246 -32.90 -39.97 -11.03
C ALA A 246 -33.82 -40.36 -12.19
N TYR A 247 -33.52 -39.90 -13.41
CA TYR A 247 -34.24 -40.28 -14.62
C TYR A 247 -33.98 -41.75 -14.98
N GLU A 248 -32.71 -42.19 -14.95
CA GLU A 248 -32.35 -43.59 -15.22
C GLU A 248 -33.03 -44.56 -14.25
N ALA A 249 -33.01 -44.24 -12.95
CA ALA A 249 -33.71 -45.02 -11.94
C ALA A 249 -35.24 -45.05 -12.15
N ALA A 250 -35.84 -43.94 -12.58
CA ALA A 250 -37.27 -43.87 -12.85
C ALA A 250 -37.66 -44.65 -14.12
N ALA A 251 -36.85 -44.58 -15.18
CA ALA A 251 -37.04 -45.37 -16.40
C ALA A 251 -36.92 -46.88 -16.12
N ALA A 252 -35.94 -47.29 -15.31
CA ALA A 252 -35.82 -48.68 -14.87
C ALA A 252 -37.06 -49.16 -14.10
N ALA A 253 -37.62 -48.32 -13.21
CA ALA A 253 -38.84 -48.64 -12.48
C ALA A 253 -40.07 -48.77 -13.38
N VAL A 254 -40.13 -48.01 -14.49
CA VAL A 254 -41.18 -48.15 -15.51
C VAL A 254 -41.10 -49.52 -16.17
N VAL A 255 -39.90 -49.96 -16.57
CA VAL A 255 -39.68 -51.28 -17.18
C VAL A 255 -40.09 -52.41 -16.23
N GLU A 256 -39.75 -52.30 -14.94
CA GLU A 256 -40.16 -53.27 -13.91
C GLU A 256 -41.69 -53.32 -13.76
N ALA A 257 -42.33 -52.15 -13.57
CA ALA A 257 -43.78 -52.06 -13.38
C ALA A 257 -44.57 -52.51 -14.63
N GLN A 258 -44.05 -52.25 -15.83
CA GLN A 258 -44.61 -52.75 -17.09
C GLN A 258 -44.53 -54.29 -17.18
N THR A 259 -43.40 -54.86 -16.77
CA THR A 259 -43.21 -56.32 -16.73
C THR A 259 -44.21 -56.98 -15.79
N ASP A 260 -44.39 -56.40 -14.60
CA ASP A 260 -45.35 -56.88 -13.60
C ASP A 260 -46.80 -56.77 -14.06
N LEU A 261 -47.19 -55.63 -14.65
CA LEU A 261 -48.52 -55.46 -15.21
C LEU A 261 -48.79 -56.46 -16.35
N THR A 262 -47.81 -56.69 -17.22
CA THR A 262 -47.93 -57.66 -18.31
C THR A 262 -48.16 -59.07 -17.76
N ALA A 263 -47.41 -59.46 -16.73
CA ALA A 263 -47.60 -60.74 -16.06
C ALA A 263 -48.99 -60.86 -15.41
N GLU A 264 -49.50 -59.78 -14.81
CA GLU A 264 -50.82 -59.77 -14.18
C GLU A 264 -51.97 -59.76 -15.20
N ALA A 265 -51.83 -59.01 -16.30
CA ALA A 265 -52.78 -59.02 -17.42
C ALA A 265 -52.94 -60.43 -18.03
N ALA A 266 -51.85 -61.20 -18.10
CA ALA A 266 -51.91 -62.59 -18.53
C ALA A 266 -52.70 -63.48 -17.55
N LYS A 267 -52.54 -63.29 -16.23
CA LYS A 267 -53.34 -64.02 -15.21
C LYS A 267 -54.81 -63.62 -15.28
N PHE A 268 -55.10 -62.33 -15.39
CA PHE A 268 -56.46 -61.80 -15.54
C PHE A 268 -57.17 -62.39 -16.77
N THR A 269 -56.46 -62.52 -17.89
CA THR A 269 -56.95 -63.15 -19.12
C THR A 269 -57.29 -64.63 -18.92
N ALA A 270 -56.47 -65.36 -18.15
CA ALA A 270 -56.71 -66.76 -17.83
C ALA A 270 -57.96 -66.97 -16.94
N LEU A 271 -58.28 -66.01 -16.08
CA LEU A 271 -59.45 -66.06 -15.20
C LEU A 271 -60.77 -65.77 -15.94
N ASN A 272 -60.76 -64.89 -16.96
CA ASN A 272 -61.98 -64.34 -17.56
C ASN A 272 -62.32 -64.86 -18.97
N SER A 273 -61.71 -65.96 -19.45
CA SER A 273 -62.04 -66.69 -20.70
C SER A 273 -62.49 -65.83 -21.91
N ASN A 274 -61.56 -65.52 -22.82
CA ASN A 274 -61.72 -64.65 -24.02
C ASN A 274 -61.65 -63.13 -23.77
N VAL A 275 -61.19 -62.70 -22.59
CA VAL A 275 -60.96 -61.29 -22.27
C VAL A 275 -59.45 -61.04 -22.22
N ASN A 276 -58.88 -60.38 -23.23
CA ASN A 276 -57.46 -59.99 -23.25
C ASN A 276 -57.33 -58.55 -22.76
N ALA A 277 -56.65 -58.33 -21.63
CA ALA A 277 -56.41 -57.00 -21.10
C ALA A 277 -55.12 -56.40 -21.70
N THR A 278 -55.23 -55.21 -22.29
CA THR A 278 -54.10 -54.45 -22.84
C THR A 278 -54.12 -53.03 -22.30
N SER A 279 -52.98 -52.57 -21.77
CA SER A 279 -52.77 -51.16 -21.41
C SER A 279 -52.73 -50.30 -22.68
N SER A 280 -53.15 -49.04 -22.60
CA SER A 280 -53.09 -48.04 -23.68
C SER A 280 -51.66 -47.73 -24.14
N ASN A 281 -50.65 -48.03 -23.31
CA ASN A 281 -49.23 -47.98 -23.67
C ASN A 281 -48.69 -49.30 -24.25
N GLY A 282 -49.57 -50.31 -24.43
CA GLY A 282 -49.24 -51.62 -24.96
C GLY A 282 -49.05 -51.66 -26.46
N SER A 283 -48.01 -50.98 -26.98
CA SER A 283 -47.41 -51.38 -28.25
C SER A 283 -46.27 -52.35 -27.97
N ASP A 284 -46.49 -53.60 -28.38
CA ASP A 284 -45.54 -54.68 -28.69
C ASP A 284 -44.28 -54.89 -27.81
N PHE A 285 -44.08 -56.16 -27.46
CA PHE A 285 -43.01 -56.69 -26.62
C PHE A 285 -41.60 -56.15 -26.95
N LEU A 286 -40.85 -55.76 -25.89
CA LEU A 286 -39.41 -55.44 -25.86
C LEU A 286 -39.00 -54.10 -26.49
N PRO A 287 -37.96 -53.42 -25.97
CA PRO A 287 -37.44 -52.19 -26.57
C PRO A 287 -36.96 -52.51 -27.98
N ALA A 288 -37.70 -52.05 -28.99
CA ALA A 288 -37.23 -52.11 -30.35
C ALA A 288 -36.00 -51.21 -30.47
N THR A 289 -34.94 -51.86 -30.93
CA THR A 289 -33.66 -51.46 -31.52
C THR A 289 -33.67 -50.22 -32.45
N ASP A 290 -34.60 -49.28 -32.34
CA ASP A 290 -34.87 -48.26 -33.35
C ASP A 290 -35.11 -46.84 -32.79
N GLY A 291 -34.40 -46.46 -31.73
CA GLY A 291 -34.20 -45.05 -31.37
C GLY A 291 -35.46 -44.21 -31.09
N VAL A 292 -36.65 -44.82 -30.96
CA VAL A 292 -37.88 -44.11 -30.62
C VAL A 292 -37.89 -43.92 -29.12
N THR A 293 -37.55 -42.70 -28.72
CA THR A 293 -37.73 -42.22 -27.36
C THR A 293 -39.23 -42.22 -27.04
N PRO A 294 -39.66 -42.65 -25.83
CA PRO A 294 -41.03 -42.42 -25.41
C PRO A 294 -41.25 -40.90 -25.38
N SER A 295 -41.91 -40.37 -26.41
CA SER A 295 -42.58 -39.08 -26.29
C SER A 295 -43.49 -39.20 -25.07
N ALA A 296 -43.48 -38.22 -24.17
CA ALA A 296 -44.33 -38.19 -22.98
C ALA A 296 -45.75 -38.59 -23.38
N THR A 297 -46.08 -39.89 -23.25
CA THR A 297 -47.41 -40.36 -23.56
C THR A 297 -48.23 -39.82 -22.42
N ASP A 298 -49.04 -38.83 -22.76
CA ASP A 298 -49.88 -38.07 -21.86
C ASP A 298 -50.58 -39.05 -20.90
N TYR A 299 -50.02 -39.22 -19.69
CA TYR A 299 -50.49 -40.20 -18.71
C TYR A 299 -51.91 -39.87 -18.25
N SER A 300 -52.42 -38.68 -18.58
CA SER A 300 -53.82 -38.31 -18.46
C SER A 300 -54.77 -39.19 -19.29
N THR A 301 -54.23 -39.93 -20.27
CA THR A 301 -54.96 -40.85 -21.15
C THR A 301 -54.74 -42.34 -20.82
N TYR A 302 -54.05 -42.66 -19.72
CA TYR A 302 -53.79 -44.04 -19.32
C TYR A 302 -55.10 -44.83 -19.12
N ALA A 303 -55.17 -46.00 -19.74
CA ALA A 303 -56.32 -46.88 -19.59
C ALA A 303 -55.92 -48.35 -19.78
N VAL A 304 -56.64 -49.27 -19.14
CA VAL A 304 -56.58 -50.70 -19.47
C VAL A 304 -57.88 -51.08 -20.14
N THR A 305 -57.76 -51.67 -21.33
CA THR A 305 -58.91 -52.11 -22.13
C THR A 305 -58.94 -53.63 -22.18
N ALA A 306 -60.14 -54.21 -22.17
CA ALA A 306 -60.34 -55.63 -22.24
C ALA A 306 -61.20 -55.99 -23.47
N THR A 307 -60.67 -56.87 -24.34
CA THR A 307 -61.33 -57.24 -25.60
C THR A 307 -62.74 -57.78 -25.36
N GLY A 308 -63.74 -57.18 -26.01
CA GLY A 308 -65.15 -57.56 -25.88
C GLY A 308 -65.89 -56.94 -24.70
N VAL A 309 -65.19 -56.22 -23.81
CA VAL A 309 -65.76 -55.58 -22.60
C VAL A 309 -65.62 -54.05 -22.64
N GLY A 310 -64.52 -53.53 -23.18
CA GLY A 310 -64.23 -52.09 -23.24
C GLY A 310 -63.16 -51.67 -22.23
N THR A 311 -63.10 -50.38 -21.89
CA THR A 311 -62.17 -49.86 -20.87
C THR A 311 -62.57 -50.37 -19.50
N VAL A 312 -61.67 -51.08 -18.80
CA VAL A 312 -61.91 -51.66 -17.47
C VAL A 312 -61.21 -50.89 -16.36
N ILE A 313 -60.13 -50.15 -16.68
CA ILE A 313 -59.43 -49.23 -15.77
C ILE A 313 -59.18 -47.92 -16.51
N GLU A 314 -59.44 -46.79 -15.85
CA GLU A 314 -59.20 -45.45 -16.40
C GLU A 314 -58.62 -44.50 -15.34
N VAL A 315 -58.11 -43.35 -15.79
CA VAL A 315 -57.62 -42.29 -14.92
C VAL A 315 -58.77 -41.46 -14.35
N ASP A 316 -58.80 -41.28 -13.03
CA ASP A 316 -59.61 -40.27 -12.33
C ASP A 316 -58.69 -39.40 -11.46
N GLY A 317 -58.43 -38.19 -11.95
CA GLY A 317 -57.49 -37.26 -11.33
C GLY A 317 -56.05 -37.79 -11.33
N ALA A 318 -55.54 -38.17 -10.16
CA ALA A 318 -54.16 -38.65 -9.95
C ALA A 318 -54.08 -40.15 -9.60
N LYS A 319 -55.17 -40.89 -9.81
CA LYS A 319 -55.30 -42.31 -9.49
C LYS A 319 -56.00 -43.04 -10.62
N LEU A 320 -55.84 -44.36 -10.64
CA LEU A 320 -56.63 -45.23 -11.48
C LEU A 320 -57.87 -45.72 -10.74
N VAL A 321 -58.97 -45.82 -11.47
CA VAL A 321 -60.25 -46.36 -10.98
C VAL A 321 -60.73 -47.48 -11.91
N VAL A 322 -61.43 -48.46 -11.33
CA VAL A 322 -62.12 -49.50 -12.10
C VAL A 322 -63.41 -48.91 -12.67
N THR A 323 -63.64 -49.08 -13.97
CA THR A 323 -64.88 -48.64 -14.61
C THR A 323 -66.00 -49.64 -14.31
N SER A 324 -67.25 -49.26 -14.57
CA SER A 324 -68.39 -50.19 -14.47
C SER A 324 -68.24 -51.45 -15.33
N ALA A 325 -67.40 -51.41 -16.38
CA ALA A 325 -67.15 -52.56 -17.23
C ALA A 325 -66.18 -53.58 -16.60
N GLY A 326 -65.39 -53.17 -15.60
CA GLY A 326 -64.46 -54.03 -14.87
C GLY A 326 -64.98 -54.59 -13.54
N GLU A 327 -66.05 -54.01 -12.95
CA GLU A 327 -66.53 -54.33 -11.59
C GLU A 327 -66.88 -55.81 -11.36
N GLU A 328 -67.30 -56.53 -12.40
CA GLU A 328 -67.72 -57.95 -12.30
C GLU A 328 -66.63 -58.96 -12.71
N LEU A 329 -65.42 -58.50 -13.08
CA LEU A 329 -64.35 -59.35 -13.59
C LEU A 329 -63.44 -59.88 -12.48
N GLU A 330 -63.13 -61.18 -12.52
CA GLU A 330 -62.29 -61.82 -11.50
C GLU A 330 -60.83 -61.37 -11.66
N GLY A 331 -60.19 -60.99 -10.55
CA GLY A 331 -58.80 -60.51 -10.54
C GLY A 331 -58.61 -59.03 -10.90
N ILE A 332 -59.69 -58.26 -11.06
CA ILE A 332 -59.61 -56.83 -11.42
C ILE A 332 -58.82 -55.99 -10.39
N ASP A 333 -58.89 -56.34 -9.09
CA ASP A 333 -58.14 -55.64 -8.03
C ASP A 333 -56.62 -55.78 -8.18
N ALA A 334 -56.13 -56.98 -8.56
CA ALA A 334 -54.71 -57.22 -8.77
C ALA A 334 -54.21 -56.54 -10.04
N LEU A 335 -55.04 -56.54 -11.10
CA LEU A 335 -54.76 -55.79 -12.32
C LEU A 335 -54.70 -54.28 -12.06
N LEU A 336 -55.64 -53.74 -11.27
CA LEU A 336 -55.66 -52.35 -10.85
C LEU A 336 -54.41 -51.99 -10.04
N ALA A 337 -53.97 -52.83 -9.11
CA ALA A 337 -52.78 -52.57 -8.30
C ALA A 337 -51.50 -52.46 -9.15
N ASN A 338 -51.32 -53.39 -10.11
CA ASN A 338 -50.16 -53.34 -11.02
C ASN A 338 -50.26 -52.19 -12.02
N ALA A 339 -51.46 -51.90 -12.53
CA ALA A 339 -51.69 -50.74 -13.40
C ALA A 339 -51.41 -49.44 -12.66
N GLN A 340 -51.77 -49.37 -11.38
CA GLN A 340 -51.49 -48.23 -10.53
C GLN A 340 -49.98 -48.07 -10.28
N ALA A 341 -49.24 -49.16 -10.14
CA ALA A 341 -47.78 -49.14 -10.01
C ALA A 341 -47.11 -48.61 -11.29
N GLU A 342 -47.51 -49.12 -12.47
CA GLU A 342 -47.03 -48.62 -13.76
C GLU A 342 -47.36 -47.13 -13.95
N TYR A 343 -48.60 -46.73 -13.67
CA TYR A 343 -49.02 -45.32 -13.75
C TYR A 343 -48.18 -44.39 -12.87
N GLN A 344 -47.83 -44.80 -11.64
CA GLN A 344 -46.96 -43.98 -10.78
C GLN A 344 -45.50 -43.99 -11.26
N ALA A 345 -45.00 -45.11 -11.80
CA ALA A 345 -43.66 -45.18 -12.38
C ALA A 345 -43.55 -44.22 -13.58
N LEU A 346 -44.51 -44.25 -14.50
CA LEU A 346 -44.57 -43.36 -15.67
C LEU A 346 -44.61 -41.88 -15.27
N ARG A 347 -45.40 -41.53 -14.24
CA ARG A 347 -45.42 -40.16 -13.69
C ARG A 347 -44.07 -39.77 -13.08
N THR A 348 -43.39 -40.70 -12.43
CA THR A 348 -42.09 -40.45 -11.80
C THR A 348 -41.02 -40.21 -12.86
N GLU A 349 -41.01 -41.03 -13.91
CA GLU A 349 -40.13 -40.87 -15.07
C GLU A 349 -40.35 -39.53 -15.77
N ALA A 350 -41.60 -39.16 -16.06
CA ALA A 350 -41.93 -37.87 -16.68
C ALA A 350 -41.44 -36.67 -15.83
N ASN A 351 -41.62 -36.72 -14.50
CA ASN A 351 -41.12 -35.68 -13.61
C ASN A 351 -39.58 -35.65 -13.55
N ALA A 352 -38.93 -36.82 -13.57
CA ALA A 352 -37.48 -36.92 -13.58
C ALA A 352 -36.89 -36.39 -14.90
N GLN A 353 -37.55 -36.63 -16.03
CA GLN A 353 -37.21 -36.09 -17.34
C GLN A 353 -37.25 -34.56 -17.36
N THR A 354 -38.34 -33.95 -16.86
CA THR A 354 -38.44 -32.48 -16.74
C THR A 354 -37.32 -31.90 -15.86
N ARG A 355 -36.95 -32.60 -14.78
CA ARG A 355 -35.85 -32.18 -13.90
C ARG A 355 -34.50 -32.25 -14.62
N LEU A 356 -34.26 -33.31 -15.38
CA LEU A 356 -33.04 -33.46 -16.20
C LEU A 356 -32.96 -32.37 -17.27
N GLU A 357 -34.05 -32.12 -18.00
CA GLU A 357 -34.12 -31.04 -19.00
C GLU A 357 -33.81 -29.66 -18.40
N THR A 358 -34.39 -29.37 -17.23
CA THR A 358 -34.15 -28.12 -16.51
C THR A 358 -32.68 -28.00 -16.10
N ALA A 359 -32.08 -29.10 -15.62
CA ALA A 359 -30.68 -29.12 -15.20
C ALA A 359 -29.72 -28.94 -16.39
N VAL A 360 -29.97 -29.60 -17.52
CA VAL A 360 -29.22 -29.42 -18.78
C VAL A 360 -29.30 -27.98 -19.26
N GLN A 361 -30.51 -27.38 -19.30
CA GLN A 361 -30.68 -25.97 -19.67
C GLN A 361 -29.91 -25.02 -18.74
N SER A 362 -29.83 -25.35 -17.45
CA SER A 362 -29.12 -24.52 -16.48
C SER A 362 -27.60 -24.49 -16.72
N VAL A 363 -27.02 -25.61 -17.16
CA VAL A 363 -25.61 -25.75 -17.55
C VAL A 363 -25.36 -25.00 -18.87
N LEU A 364 -26.19 -25.23 -19.88
CA LEU A 364 -26.10 -24.54 -21.17
C LEU A 364 -26.19 -23.02 -21.05
N ALA A 365 -27.12 -22.51 -20.22
CA ALA A 365 -27.24 -21.08 -19.96
C ALA A 365 -26.04 -20.50 -19.19
N ALA A 366 -25.25 -21.33 -18.52
CA ALA A 366 -24.03 -20.93 -17.85
C ALA A 366 -22.82 -20.93 -18.79
N GLU A 367 -22.70 -21.96 -19.65
CA GLU A 367 -21.61 -22.07 -20.63
C GLU A 367 -21.77 -21.09 -21.80
N ASN A 368 -23.01 -20.75 -22.16
CA ASN A 368 -23.31 -19.85 -23.26
C ASN A 368 -24.52 -18.97 -22.92
N PRO A 369 -24.31 -17.85 -22.20
CA PRO A 369 -25.40 -16.97 -21.76
C PRO A 369 -26.18 -16.34 -22.94
N ASP A 370 -25.54 -16.22 -24.12
CA ASP A 370 -26.16 -15.66 -25.33
C ASP A 370 -26.98 -16.69 -26.14
N ALA A 371 -26.71 -17.99 -25.99
CA ALA A 371 -27.46 -19.05 -26.67
C ALA A 371 -28.87 -19.27 -26.12
N VAL A 372 -29.20 -18.68 -24.97
CA VAL A 372 -30.48 -18.86 -24.28
C VAL A 372 -31.27 -17.55 -24.24
N THR A 373 -31.51 -16.93 -25.41
CA THR A 373 -32.55 -15.90 -25.53
C THR A 373 -33.75 -16.49 -26.28
N GLY A 374 -34.86 -16.59 -25.55
CA GLY A 374 -36.07 -17.28 -25.97
C GLY A 374 -36.82 -16.61 -27.13
N ASP A 375 -37.72 -17.39 -27.73
CA ASP A 375 -38.86 -17.01 -28.58
C ASP A 375 -38.71 -15.69 -29.38
N ALA A 376 -37.56 -15.50 -30.02
CA ALA A 376 -37.30 -14.30 -30.81
C ALA A 376 -38.08 -14.41 -32.14
N ALA A 377 -38.85 -13.38 -32.46
CA ALA A 377 -39.61 -13.27 -33.72
C ALA A 377 -38.73 -13.34 -34.99
N SER A 378 -37.42 -13.14 -34.85
CA SER A 378 -36.41 -13.40 -35.86
C SER A 378 -35.05 -13.65 -35.21
N VAL A 379 -34.32 -14.66 -35.67
CA VAL A 379 -32.93 -14.94 -35.25
C VAL A 379 -31.99 -14.59 -36.41
N THR A 380 -30.93 -13.82 -36.11
CA THR A 380 -29.86 -13.52 -37.07
C THR A 380 -28.62 -14.31 -36.68
N ILE A 381 -28.17 -15.21 -37.57
CA ILE A 381 -26.93 -15.98 -37.38
C ILE A 381 -25.82 -15.30 -38.20
N THR A 382 -24.77 -14.84 -37.53
CA THR A 382 -23.53 -14.38 -38.17
C THR A 382 -22.54 -15.54 -38.15
N ALA A 383 -22.15 -16.06 -39.30
CA ALA A 383 -21.22 -17.19 -39.37
C ALA A 383 -19.84 -16.79 -38.83
N GLY A 384 -19.39 -17.48 -37.78
CA GLY A 384 -18.00 -17.55 -37.36
C GLY A 384 -17.18 -18.53 -38.21
N THR A 385 -16.00 -18.87 -37.69
CA THR A 385 -15.02 -19.77 -38.33
C THR A 385 -15.52 -21.21 -38.43
N VAL A 386 -14.90 -22.00 -39.31
CA VAL A 386 -15.21 -23.44 -39.46
C VAL A 386 -14.94 -24.16 -38.14
N GLY A 387 -16.00 -24.68 -37.49
CA GLY A 387 -15.91 -25.43 -36.22
C GLY A 387 -16.93 -25.01 -35.16
N ASP A 388 -17.56 -23.84 -35.31
CA ASP A 388 -18.54 -23.34 -34.34
C ASP A 388 -19.88 -24.09 -34.44
N VAL A 389 -20.39 -24.61 -33.32
CA VAL A 389 -21.70 -25.26 -33.21
C VAL A 389 -22.70 -24.24 -32.69
N TYR A 390 -23.74 -23.93 -33.48
CA TYR A 390 -24.81 -23.01 -33.09
C TYR A 390 -26.12 -23.77 -32.86
N SER A 391 -26.72 -23.58 -31.69
CA SER A 391 -28.03 -24.14 -31.32
C SER A 391 -29.04 -23.00 -31.27
N VAL A 392 -30.06 -23.01 -32.13
CA VAL A 392 -31.09 -21.96 -32.17
C VAL A 392 -32.47 -22.56 -31.98
N LYS A 393 -33.20 -22.12 -30.96
CA LYS A 393 -34.62 -22.40 -30.80
C LYS A 393 -35.43 -21.36 -31.59
N VAL A 394 -36.03 -21.78 -32.71
CA VAL A 394 -36.91 -20.91 -33.51
C VAL A 394 -38.37 -21.20 -33.16
N GLY A 395 -39.12 -20.17 -32.79
CA GLY A 395 -40.56 -20.28 -32.60
C GLY A 395 -41.27 -20.62 -33.91
N ALA A 396 -42.49 -21.16 -33.83
CA ALA A 396 -43.26 -21.73 -34.96
C ALA A 396 -43.52 -20.77 -36.15
N ASN A 397 -43.14 -19.49 -36.06
CA ASN A 397 -43.28 -18.47 -37.11
C ASN A 397 -42.07 -17.52 -37.24
N ALA A 398 -40.90 -17.89 -36.69
CA ALA A 398 -39.73 -17.02 -36.69
C ALA A 398 -39.04 -16.99 -38.07
N ALA A 399 -38.77 -15.79 -38.60
CA ALA A 399 -37.98 -15.64 -39.82
C ALA A 399 -36.48 -15.75 -39.50
N VAL A 400 -35.78 -16.68 -40.15
CA VAL A 400 -34.31 -16.80 -40.04
C VAL A 400 -33.68 -16.02 -41.18
N THR A 401 -32.91 -14.97 -40.84
CA THR A 401 -32.16 -14.16 -41.82
C THR A 401 -30.67 -14.35 -41.64
N TYR A 402 -29.97 -14.64 -42.73
CA TYR A 402 -28.52 -14.87 -42.77
C TYR A 402 -27.78 -13.66 -43.35
N THR A 403 -26.68 -13.26 -42.70
CA THR A 403 -25.76 -12.23 -43.22
C THR A 403 -24.33 -12.79 -43.27
N GLN A 404 -23.70 -12.70 -44.43
CA GLN A 404 -22.46 -13.41 -44.78
C GLN A 404 -21.20 -12.59 -44.42
N ALA A 405 -20.13 -13.26 -43.97
CA ALA A 405 -18.75 -12.76 -44.08
C ALA A 405 -18.08 -13.40 -45.32
N SER A 406 -17.35 -12.62 -46.11
CA SER A 406 -16.78 -13.04 -47.40
C SER A 406 -15.59 -13.99 -47.28
N GLY A 407 -15.59 -15.15 -47.99
CA GLY A 407 -14.46 -16.10 -48.08
C GLY A 407 -14.70 -17.28 -49.05
N ASP A 408 -13.63 -18.02 -49.41
CA ASP A 408 -13.63 -19.04 -50.48
C ASP A 408 -14.44 -20.32 -50.17
N ASP A 409 -14.70 -20.64 -48.90
CA ASP A 409 -15.54 -21.78 -48.48
C ASP A 409 -17.05 -21.47 -48.45
N ALA A 410 -17.44 -20.22 -48.75
CA ALA A 410 -18.80 -19.71 -48.57
C ALA A 410 -19.85 -20.44 -49.44
N ALA A 411 -19.48 -20.92 -50.62
CA ALA A 411 -20.42 -21.60 -51.52
C ALA A 411 -20.72 -23.05 -51.10
N ALA A 412 -19.74 -23.74 -50.53
CA ALA A 412 -19.88 -25.12 -50.05
C ALA A 412 -20.68 -25.16 -48.73
N ILE A 413 -20.41 -24.21 -47.83
CA ILE A 413 -21.15 -24.04 -46.58
C ILE A 413 -22.60 -23.62 -46.88
N ALA A 414 -22.83 -22.68 -47.81
CA ALA A 414 -24.17 -22.29 -48.22
C ALA A 414 -24.95 -23.43 -48.88
N ALA A 415 -24.30 -24.31 -49.66
CA ALA A 415 -24.93 -25.46 -50.28
C ALA A 415 -25.27 -26.57 -49.27
N ALA A 416 -24.37 -26.87 -48.33
CA ALA A 416 -24.62 -27.84 -47.26
C ALA A 416 -25.75 -27.36 -46.33
N LEU A 417 -25.78 -26.06 -46.03
CA LEU A 417 -26.80 -25.45 -45.19
C LEU A 417 -28.17 -25.34 -45.89
N ALA A 418 -28.19 -24.99 -47.18
CA ALA A 418 -29.41 -24.99 -47.99
C ALA A 418 -29.99 -26.39 -48.19
N SER A 419 -29.16 -27.44 -48.22
CA SER A 419 -29.60 -28.85 -48.23
C SER A 419 -30.25 -29.23 -46.90
N SER A 420 -29.61 -28.89 -45.78
CA SER A 420 -30.15 -29.10 -44.42
C SER A 420 -31.48 -28.36 -44.17
N LEU A 421 -31.62 -27.17 -44.73
CA LEU A 421 -32.85 -26.36 -44.69
C LEU A 421 -33.91 -26.84 -45.69
N GLY A 422 -33.49 -27.40 -46.84
CA GLY A 422 -34.36 -27.89 -47.91
C GLY A 422 -35.04 -29.22 -47.59
N ASP A 423 -34.35 -30.11 -46.88
CA ASP A 423 -34.93 -31.39 -46.41
C ASP A 423 -35.94 -31.18 -45.26
N ASN A 424 -35.86 -30.04 -44.56
CA ASN A 424 -36.73 -29.71 -43.42
C ASN A 424 -37.84 -28.71 -43.74
N ALA A 425 -38.01 -28.30 -45.01
CA ALA A 425 -39.00 -27.32 -45.45
C ALA A 425 -40.47 -27.80 -45.38
N THR A 426 -40.74 -28.98 -44.79
CA THR A 426 -42.09 -29.49 -44.51
C THR A 426 -42.43 -29.64 -43.03
N ALA A 427 -41.52 -29.34 -42.10
CA ALA A 427 -41.78 -29.45 -40.66
C ALA A 427 -41.78 -28.06 -40.00
N ASN A 428 -42.98 -27.56 -39.73
CA ASN A 428 -43.19 -26.30 -39.03
C ASN A 428 -42.85 -26.49 -37.54
N GLY A 429 -41.84 -25.76 -37.03
CA GLY A 429 -41.56 -25.63 -35.60
C GLY A 429 -40.37 -26.41 -35.01
N ALA A 430 -39.48 -26.99 -35.82
CA ALA A 430 -38.27 -27.64 -35.31
C ALA A 430 -37.09 -26.66 -35.17
N ALA A 431 -36.33 -26.78 -34.08
CA ALA A 431 -35.01 -26.17 -33.98
C ALA A 431 -34.02 -26.92 -34.89
N ILE A 432 -33.15 -26.14 -35.55
CA ILE A 432 -32.23 -26.63 -36.59
C ILE A 432 -30.86 -26.83 -35.94
N THR A 433 -30.42 -28.08 -35.84
CA THR A 433 -29.05 -28.43 -35.41
C THR A 433 -28.18 -28.61 -36.64
N ILE A 434 -27.12 -27.79 -36.78
CA ILE A 434 -26.14 -27.90 -37.87
C ILE A 434 -24.88 -28.55 -37.29
N LYS A 435 -24.62 -29.82 -37.63
CA LYS A 435 -23.35 -30.48 -37.32
C LYS A 435 -22.35 -30.31 -38.46
N GLY A 436 -21.09 -30.12 -38.07
CA GLY A 436 -19.92 -30.09 -38.95
C GLY A 436 -19.92 -31.28 -39.92
N VAL A 437 -19.69 -30.95 -41.19
CA VAL A 437 -19.63 -31.90 -42.30
C VAL A 437 -18.41 -32.79 -42.16
N THR A 438 -18.62 -34.06 -41.82
CA THR A 438 -17.72 -35.14 -42.25
C THR A 438 -18.54 -36.16 -43.01
N THR A 439 -18.74 -35.86 -44.30
CA THR A 439 -19.14 -36.75 -45.41
C THR A 439 -20.41 -37.59 -45.22
N VAL A 440 -21.47 -37.28 -45.99
CA VAL A 440 -22.44 -38.29 -46.43
C VAL A 440 -22.75 -38.07 -47.91
N ASP A 441 -22.39 -39.07 -48.70
CA ASP A 441 -22.77 -39.26 -50.10
C ASP A 441 -24.07 -40.08 -50.10
N VAL A 442 -25.02 -39.76 -50.97
CA VAL A 442 -25.66 -40.70 -51.92
C VAL A 442 -26.90 -40.08 -52.58
N THR A 443 -26.92 -40.33 -53.89
CA THR A 443 -27.95 -40.17 -54.91
C THR A 443 -29.34 -40.76 -54.58
N GLY A 444 -30.41 -40.01 -54.85
CA GLY A 444 -31.76 -40.58 -55.03
C GLY A 444 -32.89 -39.56 -54.99
N SER A 445 -33.72 -39.51 -56.04
CA SER A 445 -34.91 -38.67 -56.18
C SER A 445 -36.14 -39.29 -55.48
N THR A 446 -37.04 -38.49 -54.89
CA THR A 446 -38.51 -38.53 -55.16
C THR A 446 -39.31 -37.41 -54.47
N THR A 447 -40.49 -37.16 -55.03
CA THR A 447 -41.44 -36.02 -54.95
C THR A 447 -42.22 -35.78 -53.63
N PRO A 448 -42.88 -34.60 -53.46
CA PRO A 448 -43.54 -34.18 -52.23
C PRO A 448 -44.95 -34.75 -52.04
N GLY A 449 -45.29 -35.20 -50.83
CA GLY A 449 -46.65 -35.62 -50.47
C GLY A 449 -46.90 -35.86 -48.99
N ASN A 450 -47.82 -35.06 -48.44
CA ASN A 450 -48.59 -35.19 -47.19
C ASN A 450 -47.91 -34.96 -45.82
N ALA A 451 -48.55 -34.05 -45.07
CA ALA A 451 -48.26 -33.65 -43.71
C ALA A 451 -48.41 -34.81 -42.70
N VAL A 452 -47.41 -34.96 -41.84
CA VAL A 452 -47.49 -35.65 -40.55
C VAL A 452 -46.68 -34.81 -39.57
N VAL A 453 -47.33 -34.37 -38.48
CA VAL A 453 -46.69 -33.69 -37.36
C VAL A 453 -45.94 -34.76 -36.57
N ALA A 454 -44.61 -34.80 -36.71
CA ALA A 454 -43.75 -35.51 -35.79
C ALA A 454 -43.16 -34.47 -34.84
N ASP A 455 -43.56 -34.52 -33.57
CA ASP A 455 -42.93 -33.79 -32.48
C ASP A 455 -41.48 -34.30 -32.39
N VAL A 456 -40.51 -33.49 -32.80
CA VAL A 456 -39.11 -33.77 -32.55
C VAL A 456 -38.86 -33.35 -31.11
N SER A 457 -39.10 -34.28 -30.18
CA SER A 457 -38.62 -34.14 -28.80
C SER A 457 -37.10 -33.98 -28.83
N PHE A 458 -36.61 -32.86 -28.32
CA PHE A 458 -35.24 -32.79 -27.80
C PHE A 458 -35.19 -33.70 -26.59
N ASN A 459 -34.93 -34.99 -26.78
CA ASN A 459 -34.81 -35.85 -25.62
C ASN A 459 -33.47 -35.51 -24.95
N ALA A 460 -33.51 -34.96 -23.73
CA ALA A 460 -32.32 -34.63 -22.95
C ALA A 460 -31.34 -35.82 -22.83
N HIS A 461 -31.84 -37.04 -23.03
CA HIS A 461 -31.08 -38.27 -23.20
C HIS A 461 -30.07 -38.22 -24.37
N ASP A 462 -30.43 -37.73 -25.56
CA ASP A 462 -29.51 -37.68 -26.71
C ASP A 462 -28.40 -36.65 -26.53
N TYR A 463 -28.69 -35.52 -25.86
CA TYR A 463 -27.67 -34.52 -25.51
C TYR A 463 -26.73 -35.01 -24.40
N TYR A 464 -27.27 -35.73 -23.40
CA TYR A 464 -26.47 -36.44 -22.39
C TYR A 464 -25.59 -37.53 -23.02
N VAL A 465 -26.08 -38.23 -24.05
CA VAL A 465 -25.31 -39.23 -24.82
C VAL A 465 -24.25 -38.56 -25.71
N GLU A 466 -24.52 -37.41 -26.33
CA GLU A 466 -23.53 -36.69 -27.16
C GLU A 466 -22.41 -36.01 -26.36
N LEU A 467 -22.69 -35.47 -25.16
CA LEU A 467 -21.66 -35.00 -24.23
C LEU A 467 -20.81 -36.16 -23.66
N ASN A 468 -21.41 -37.34 -23.47
CA ASN A 468 -20.71 -38.55 -22.99
C ASN A 468 -19.97 -39.34 -24.08
N GLN A 469 -20.30 -39.16 -25.37
CA GLN A 469 -19.58 -39.80 -26.48
C GLN A 469 -18.17 -39.22 -26.70
N ALA A 470 -17.81 -38.13 -26.01
CA ALA A 470 -16.46 -37.58 -26.02
C ALA A 470 -15.44 -38.44 -25.23
N SER A 471 -15.86 -39.47 -24.47
CA SER A 471 -14.91 -40.39 -23.82
C SER A 471 -15.48 -41.78 -23.51
N THR A 472 -14.96 -42.76 -24.26
CA THR A 472 -14.81 -44.21 -23.98
C THR A 472 -15.86 -44.93 -23.11
N LEU A 473 -16.66 -45.78 -23.75
CA LEU A 473 -17.34 -46.93 -23.13
C LEU A 473 -16.33 -47.88 -22.47
N ASP A 474 -16.69 -48.50 -21.35
CA ASP A 474 -15.87 -49.58 -20.78
C ASP A 474 -16.02 -50.90 -21.58
N ALA A 475 -15.21 -51.90 -21.22
CA ALA A 475 -15.11 -53.16 -21.97
C ALA A 475 -16.38 -54.02 -21.95
N ASP A 476 -17.35 -53.70 -21.08
CA ASP A 476 -18.61 -54.43 -20.94
C ASP A 476 -19.80 -53.69 -21.57
N GLY A 477 -19.56 -52.56 -22.24
CA GLY A 477 -20.60 -51.78 -22.92
C GLY A 477 -21.50 -51.01 -21.95
N ASN A 478 -21.07 -50.86 -20.69
CA ASN A 478 -21.74 -49.99 -19.73
C ASN A 478 -21.25 -48.55 -19.89
N PHE A 479 -22.16 -47.61 -19.64
CA PHE A 479 -21.85 -46.19 -19.55
C PHE A 479 -20.92 -45.94 -18.35
N ASP A 480 -19.69 -45.47 -18.58
CA ASP A 480 -18.87 -44.91 -17.52
C ASP A 480 -19.29 -43.45 -17.31
N ALA A 481 -20.30 -43.22 -16.46
CA ALA A 481 -20.82 -41.90 -16.10
C ALA A 481 -19.80 -40.99 -15.35
N LYS A 482 -18.51 -41.34 -15.36
CA LYS A 482 -17.40 -40.67 -14.64
C LYS A 482 -16.70 -39.56 -15.41
N VAL A 483 -17.25 -39.07 -16.52
CA VAL A 483 -16.57 -38.03 -17.31
C VAL A 483 -16.53 -36.68 -16.58
N LEU A 484 -17.35 -36.48 -15.54
CA LEU A 484 -17.09 -35.53 -14.44
C LEU A 484 -16.82 -36.28 -13.13
N ASP A 485 -15.69 -36.98 -13.04
CA ASP A 485 -15.21 -37.47 -11.75
C ASP A 485 -15.00 -36.26 -10.80
N ALA A 486 -15.44 -36.38 -9.55
CA ALA A 486 -15.17 -35.40 -8.51
C ALA A 486 -13.66 -35.12 -8.37
N SER A 487 -12.80 -36.03 -8.83
CA SER A 487 -11.35 -35.84 -8.95
C SER A 487 -10.97 -34.76 -9.99
N ASN A 488 -11.56 -34.76 -11.19
CA ASN A 488 -11.30 -33.74 -12.22
C ASN A 488 -11.90 -32.38 -11.84
N ALA A 489 -13.08 -32.37 -11.23
CA ALA A 489 -13.70 -31.17 -10.68
C ALA A 489 -12.90 -30.57 -9.51
N GLY A 490 -12.33 -31.43 -8.66
CA GLY A 490 -11.39 -31.02 -7.62
C GLY A 490 -10.09 -30.46 -8.19
N THR A 491 -9.61 -31.00 -9.30
CA THR A 491 -8.37 -30.56 -9.98
C THR A 491 -8.53 -29.22 -10.67
N LEU A 492 -9.65 -28.97 -11.37
CA LEU A 492 -9.97 -27.67 -11.98
C LEU A 492 -10.15 -26.57 -10.93
N LYS A 493 -10.89 -26.86 -9.85
CA LYS A 493 -11.03 -25.93 -8.72
C LYS A 493 -9.70 -25.64 -8.03
N ALA A 494 -8.83 -26.65 -7.89
CA ALA A 494 -7.52 -26.47 -7.31
C ALA A 494 -6.66 -25.53 -8.17
N ALA A 495 -6.61 -25.75 -9.49
CA ALA A 495 -5.84 -24.90 -10.40
C ALA A 495 -6.31 -23.44 -10.42
N ASP A 496 -7.62 -23.18 -10.50
CA ASP A 496 -8.15 -21.80 -10.52
C ASP A 496 -7.98 -21.12 -9.15
N SER A 497 -8.14 -21.89 -8.05
CA SER A 497 -7.90 -21.36 -6.70
C SER A 497 -6.42 -21.08 -6.46
N GLU A 498 -5.52 -21.93 -6.96
CA GLU A 498 -4.07 -21.71 -6.94
C GLU A 498 -3.70 -20.43 -7.70
N ALA A 499 -4.30 -20.18 -8.87
CA ALA A 499 -4.10 -18.94 -9.62
C ALA A 499 -4.58 -17.69 -8.87
N TYR A 500 -5.73 -17.77 -8.18
CA TYR A 500 -6.22 -16.68 -7.33
C TYR A 500 -5.28 -16.40 -6.15
N PHE A 501 -4.81 -17.45 -5.46
CA PHE A 501 -3.85 -17.28 -4.36
C PHE A 501 -2.51 -16.74 -4.85
N ALA A 502 -2.03 -17.18 -6.02
CA ALA A 502 -0.82 -16.63 -6.64
C ALA A 502 -0.97 -15.13 -6.92
N ALA A 503 -2.07 -14.70 -7.56
CA ALA A 503 -2.32 -13.29 -7.83
C ALA A 503 -2.42 -12.44 -6.54
N GLN A 504 -2.96 -13.01 -5.46
CA GLN A 504 -3.02 -12.35 -4.16
C GLN A 504 -1.65 -12.24 -3.49
N THR A 505 -0.82 -13.27 -3.61
CA THR A 505 0.59 -13.23 -3.18
C THR A 505 1.35 -12.14 -3.94
N ASP A 506 1.26 -12.10 -5.27
CA ASP A 506 1.92 -11.09 -6.10
C ASP A 506 1.53 -9.65 -5.69
N LEU A 507 0.24 -9.39 -5.41
CA LEU A 507 -0.22 -8.09 -4.93
C LEU A 507 0.36 -7.73 -3.55
N ASN A 508 0.45 -8.71 -2.65
CA ASN A 508 0.97 -8.47 -1.30
C ASN A 508 2.48 -8.24 -1.32
N ASP A 509 3.22 -9.04 -2.07
CA ASP A 509 4.68 -8.95 -2.20
C ASP A 509 5.07 -7.60 -2.85
N PHE A 510 4.37 -7.19 -3.91
CA PHE A 510 4.55 -5.86 -4.50
C PHE A 510 4.25 -4.73 -3.51
N ASN A 511 3.16 -4.83 -2.75
CA ASN A 511 2.81 -3.81 -1.76
C ASN A 511 3.82 -3.75 -0.59
N GLN A 512 4.42 -4.88 -0.22
CA GLN A 512 5.46 -4.90 0.80
C GLN A 512 6.74 -4.25 0.28
N ALA A 513 7.22 -4.63 -0.90
CA ALA A 513 8.40 -4.02 -1.52
C ALA A 513 8.26 -2.49 -1.70
N VAL A 514 7.07 -2.03 -2.08
CA VAL A 514 6.78 -0.59 -2.18
C VAL A 514 6.80 0.12 -0.81
N GLN A 515 6.28 -0.51 0.23
CA GLN A 515 6.34 0.05 1.59
C GLN A 515 7.78 0.17 2.09
N ASP A 516 8.58 -0.89 1.89
CA ASP A 516 9.99 -0.92 2.30
C ASP A 516 10.78 0.17 1.57
N PHE A 517 10.59 0.30 0.24
CA PHE A 517 11.19 1.39 -0.55
C PHE A 517 10.77 2.78 -0.07
N GLN A 518 9.48 2.99 0.22
CA GLN A 518 8.99 4.30 0.68
C GLN A 518 9.55 4.68 2.06
N ALA A 519 9.67 3.71 2.97
CA ALA A 519 10.22 3.95 4.29
C ALA A 519 11.70 4.37 4.22
N ILE A 520 12.53 3.62 3.50
CA ILE A 520 13.96 3.94 3.39
C ILE A 520 14.22 5.20 2.55
N ALA A 521 13.41 5.46 1.51
CA ALA A 521 13.52 6.68 0.71
C ALA A 521 13.15 7.94 1.53
N GLN A 522 12.24 7.81 2.51
CA GLN A 522 11.95 8.90 3.44
C GLN A 522 13.15 9.17 4.35
N VAL A 523 13.80 8.13 4.88
CA VAL A 523 15.01 8.26 5.70
C VAL A 523 16.12 8.98 4.92
N GLN A 524 16.34 8.63 3.65
CA GLN A 524 17.30 9.33 2.79
C GLN A 524 16.94 10.82 2.61
N SER A 525 15.66 11.13 2.41
CA SER A 525 15.20 12.52 2.26
C SER A 525 15.42 13.33 3.54
N ASP A 526 15.07 12.76 4.69
CA ASP A 526 15.21 13.43 5.98
C ASP A 526 16.70 13.66 6.32
N SER A 527 17.58 12.68 6.00
CA SER A 527 19.04 12.86 6.08
C SER A 527 19.52 14.03 5.22
N ALA A 528 19.08 14.10 3.96
CA ALA A 528 19.48 15.17 3.05
C ALA A 528 19.01 16.56 3.52
N ASP A 529 17.82 16.65 4.11
CA ASP A 529 17.29 17.89 4.67
C ASP A 529 18.08 18.33 5.91
N LEU A 530 18.49 17.39 6.78
CA LEU A 530 19.35 17.66 7.93
C LEU A 530 20.75 18.12 7.51
N ALA A 531 21.38 17.43 6.56
CA ALA A 531 22.66 17.85 6.00
C ALA A 531 22.59 19.26 5.39
N ALA A 532 21.47 19.60 4.73
CA ALA A 532 21.25 20.95 4.21
C ALA A 532 21.05 22.00 5.33
N ALA A 533 20.42 21.63 6.44
CA ALA A 533 20.29 22.49 7.62
C ALA A 533 21.67 22.77 8.25
N THR A 534 22.51 21.73 8.40
CA THR A 534 23.91 21.87 8.86
C THR A 534 24.70 22.82 7.97
N ALA A 535 24.61 22.66 6.63
CA ALA A 535 25.27 23.54 5.69
C ALA A 535 24.78 25.00 5.78
N THR A 536 23.46 25.20 5.95
CA THR A 536 22.88 26.55 6.11
C THR A 536 23.35 27.20 7.41
N ALA A 537 23.42 26.44 8.49
CA ALA A 537 23.91 26.94 9.78
C ALA A 537 25.41 27.28 9.72
N LEU A 538 26.20 26.49 8.97
CA LEU A 538 27.60 26.79 8.71
C LEU A 538 27.77 28.10 7.94
N GLU A 539 27.01 28.31 6.86
CA GLU A 539 27.02 29.57 6.10
C GLU A 539 26.70 30.79 7.00
N ALA A 540 25.81 30.62 7.98
CA ALA A 540 25.49 31.67 8.94
C ALA A 540 26.65 31.99 9.89
N VAL A 541 27.45 30.99 10.29
CA VAL A 541 28.67 31.19 11.08
C VAL A 541 29.74 31.89 10.25
N GLU A 542 30.00 31.41 9.03
CA GLU A 542 31.02 31.99 8.12
C GLU A 542 30.72 33.45 7.74
N ALA A 543 29.46 33.88 7.83
CA ALA A 543 29.07 35.29 7.63
C ALA A 543 29.69 36.27 8.64
N PHE A 544 30.22 35.78 9.77
CA PHE A 544 30.92 36.57 10.78
C PHE A 544 32.45 36.65 10.55
N ASP A 545 32.95 36.27 9.37
CA ASP A 545 34.40 36.31 9.02
C ASP A 545 35.28 35.51 10.00
N VAL A 546 34.71 34.48 10.62
CA VAL A 546 35.42 33.51 11.48
C VAL A 546 35.88 32.30 10.67
N GLU A 547 37.07 31.78 10.98
CA GLU A 547 37.61 30.59 10.32
C GLU A 547 37.20 29.33 11.11
N LEU A 548 36.07 28.72 10.74
CA LEU A 548 35.62 27.50 11.40
C LEU A 548 36.54 26.32 11.02
N ASN A 549 37.18 25.72 12.02
CA ASN A 549 38.11 24.64 11.85
C ASN A 549 37.55 23.33 12.42
N VAL A 550 37.11 22.46 11.52
CA VAL A 550 36.55 21.13 11.85
C VAL A 550 37.61 20.02 11.86
N THR A 551 38.88 20.35 11.59
CA THR A 551 39.95 19.35 11.40
C THR A 551 40.70 18.97 12.69
N GLY A 552 40.47 19.72 13.78
CA GLY A 552 41.17 19.52 15.05
C GLY A 552 42.65 19.94 15.00
N THR A 553 43.02 20.82 14.07
CA THR A 553 44.39 21.37 14.00
C THR A 553 44.36 22.88 13.88
N GLY A 554 44.83 23.58 14.91
CA GLY A 554 45.09 25.02 14.88
C GLY A 554 46.19 25.37 13.89
N THR A 555 46.04 26.54 13.26
CA THR A 555 46.83 27.04 12.14
C THR A 555 47.53 28.34 12.51
N GLU A 556 47.90 29.18 11.53
CA GLU A 556 48.42 30.53 11.80
C GLU A 556 47.31 31.59 11.79
N ALA A 557 46.08 31.19 11.41
CA ALA A 557 44.89 32.03 11.44
C ALA A 557 44.21 31.95 12.82
N ASN A 558 43.19 32.78 13.04
CA ASN A 558 42.37 32.72 14.25
C ASN A 558 41.31 31.63 14.05
N ASP A 559 41.61 30.41 14.46
CA ASP A 559 40.73 29.26 14.24
C ASP A 559 39.62 29.21 15.29
N LEU A 560 38.40 28.96 14.83
CA LEU A 560 37.24 28.67 15.68
C LEU A 560 36.90 27.18 15.63
N PHE A 561 36.97 26.51 16.77
CA PHE A 561 36.54 25.13 16.95
C PHE A 561 35.15 25.13 17.60
N VAL A 562 34.32 24.15 17.24
CA VAL A 562 32.98 23.99 17.81
C VAL A 562 32.84 22.59 18.37
N TYR A 563 32.46 22.50 19.64
CA TYR A 563 32.01 21.25 20.23
C TYR A 563 30.56 20.99 19.80
N ALA A 564 30.31 19.87 19.16
CA ALA A 564 28.96 19.42 18.82
C ALA A 564 28.77 18.00 19.36
N GLU A 565 28.90 17.81 20.67
CA GLU A 565 28.64 16.54 21.37
C GLU A 565 29.56 15.35 21.02
N GLU A 566 30.59 15.55 20.20
CA GLU A 566 31.58 14.52 19.86
C GLU A 566 32.95 14.78 20.53
N ALA A 567 33.67 13.70 20.81
CA ALA A 567 35.03 13.78 21.31
C ALA A 567 35.98 14.26 20.21
N ILE A 568 36.62 15.41 20.41
CA ILE A 568 37.61 15.97 19.48
C ILE A 568 38.99 16.09 20.14
N THR A 569 40.04 15.82 19.37
CA THR A 569 41.42 16.14 19.77
C THR A 569 41.91 17.31 18.93
N ILE A 570 42.22 18.42 19.58
CA ILE A 570 42.69 19.64 18.94
C ILE A 570 44.19 19.78 19.23
N SER A 571 44.99 19.88 18.16
CA SER A 571 46.41 20.17 18.25
C SER A 571 46.72 21.56 17.74
N GLY A 572 47.76 22.21 18.28
CA GLY A 572 48.14 23.56 17.85
C GLY A 572 47.31 24.70 18.45
N PHE A 573 46.31 24.40 19.28
CA PHE A 573 45.40 25.38 19.88
C PHE A 573 46.15 26.49 20.62
N GLY A 574 46.03 27.73 20.13
CA GLY A 574 46.64 28.93 20.69
C GLY A 574 48.18 28.96 20.61
N LEU A 575 48.81 28.11 19.78
CA LEU A 575 50.26 28.18 19.52
C LEU A 575 50.60 29.29 18.52
N GLN A 576 49.72 29.53 17.57
CA GLN A 576 49.79 30.55 16.52
C GLN A 576 48.34 30.98 16.24
N GLY A 577 48.09 32.28 16.05
CA GLY A 577 46.71 32.79 15.98
C GLY A 577 46.01 32.87 17.34
N GLU A 578 44.88 33.57 17.38
CA GLU A 578 43.98 33.66 18.53
C GLU A 578 42.85 32.63 18.36
N ASP A 579 43.14 31.39 18.75
CA ASP A 579 42.19 30.28 18.60
C ASP A 579 41.12 30.27 19.70
N GLN A 580 39.91 29.89 19.33
CA GLN A 580 38.78 29.75 20.24
C GLN A 580 38.08 28.40 20.07
N LEU A 581 37.55 27.84 21.16
CA LEU A 581 36.71 26.65 21.15
C LEU A 581 35.35 27.00 21.77
N TYR A 582 34.30 26.97 20.97
CA TYR A 582 32.94 27.17 21.44
C TYR A 582 32.35 25.87 21.98
N ILE A 583 31.99 25.88 23.26
CA ILE A 583 31.30 24.80 23.98
C ILE A 583 29.81 25.10 24.09
N GLY A 584 29.44 26.35 24.40
CA GLY A 584 28.06 26.78 24.62
C GLY A 584 27.88 27.63 25.88
N GLU A 585 26.92 28.56 25.88
CA GLU A 585 26.68 29.50 26.99
C GLU A 585 26.01 28.87 28.22
N GLY A 586 25.47 27.65 28.10
CA GLY A 586 24.71 26.97 29.16
C GLY A 586 25.54 26.22 30.21
N PHE A 587 26.88 26.23 30.10
CA PHE A 587 27.78 25.44 30.93
C PHE A 587 28.40 26.26 32.06
N SER A 588 28.58 25.62 33.21
CA SER A 588 29.36 26.16 34.32
C SER A 588 30.75 25.50 34.41
N GLU A 589 31.79 26.31 34.57
CA GLU A 589 33.17 25.81 34.63
C GLU A 589 33.50 25.16 35.99
N GLN A 590 34.18 24.01 35.92
CA GLN A 590 34.82 23.35 37.06
C GLN A 590 36.27 22.98 36.70
N ARG A 591 37.23 23.33 37.57
CA ARG A 591 38.64 22.94 37.40
C ARG A 591 39.02 21.84 38.37
N LEU A 592 39.44 20.71 37.82
CA LEU A 592 39.84 19.53 38.58
C LEU A 592 41.34 19.59 38.86
N ALA A 593 41.73 19.19 40.07
CA ALA A 593 43.14 18.99 40.38
C ALA A 593 43.72 17.81 39.58
N ASP A 594 45.05 17.75 39.45
CA ASP A 594 45.75 16.66 38.79
C ASP A 594 45.30 15.30 39.34
N ASP A 595 44.95 14.36 38.45
CA ASP A 595 44.67 12.95 38.79
C ASP A 595 43.47 12.76 39.76
N VAL A 596 42.50 13.68 39.75
CA VAL A 596 41.28 13.56 40.57
C VAL A 596 40.40 12.41 40.06
N THR A 597 40.18 11.44 40.95
CA THR A 597 39.25 10.30 40.81
C THR A 597 38.06 10.43 41.78
N ASP A 598 37.84 11.62 42.33
CA ASP A 598 36.89 11.82 43.43
C ASP A 598 35.43 11.69 42.97
N THR A 599 34.62 11.08 43.83
CA THR A 599 33.36 10.41 43.47
C THR A 599 32.13 11.32 43.53
N ARG A 600 32.30 12.64 43.70
CA ARG A 600 31.21 13.56 44.05
C ARG A 600 31.38 15.00 43.52
N LEU A 601 31.74 15.16 42.26
CA LEU A 601 31.80 16.47 41.59
C LEU A 601 30.54 16.64 40.74
N GLY A 602 30.07 17.87 40.53
CA GLY A 602 28.90 18.17 39.69
C GLY A 602 27.61 18.54 40.44
N ASP A 603 26.77 19.35 39.79
CA ASP A 603 25.44 19.79 40.19
C ASP A 603 24.38 19.24 39.22
N SER A 604 23.46 18.44 39.76
CA SER A 604 22.31 17.86 39.03
C SER A 604 21.34 18.86 38.41
N ALA A 605 21.51 20.17 38.62
CA ALA A 605 20.66 21.22 38.09
C ALA A 605 21.31 22.06 36.97
N THR A 606 22.60 21.92 36.73
CA THR A 606 23.34 22.75 35.77
C THR A 606 24.28 21.89 34.94
N LEU A 607 24.39 22.16 33.64
CA LEU A 607 25.43 21.53 32.83
C LEU A 607 26.80 22.09 33.22
N GLU A 608 27.80 21.22 33.31
CA GLU A 608 29.17 21.59 33.67
C GLU A 608 30.18 21.25 32.58
N VAL A 609 31.26 22.02 32.58
CA VAL A 609 32.48 21.72 31.83
C VAL A 609 33.63 21.55 32.81
N PHE A 610 34.28 20.39 32.77
CA PHE A 610 35.38 20.05 33.66
C PHE A 610 36.73 20.13 32.95
N PHE A 611 37.61 20.99 33.43
CA PHE A 611 39.01 21.07 32.97
C PHE A 611 39.91 20.23 33.86
N GLN A 612 40.65 19.31 33.25
CA GLN A 612 41.61 18.45 33.94
C GLN A 612 42.94 18.42 33.19
N GLN A 613 44.04 18.60 33.91
CA GLN A 613 45.37 18.44 33.33
C GLN A 613 45.70 16.94 33.18
N GLU A 614 46.01 16.50 31.96
CA GLU A 614 46.45 15.14 31.64
C GLU A 614 47.84 15.16 30.99
N GLY A 615 48.89 15.03 31.82
CA GLY A 615 50.27 15.16 31.33
C GLY A 615 50.50 16.57 30.76
N ASN A 616 50.84 16.66 29.47
CA ASN A 616 51.04 17.94 28.78
C ASN A 616 49.78 18.45 28.07
N ASN A 617 48.64 17.79 28.23
CA ASN A 617 47.41 18.12 27.52
C ASN A 617 46.35 18.63 28.51
N ALA A 618 45.46 19.50 28.04
CA ALA A 618 44.23 19.82 28.73
C ALA A 618 43.13 18.87 28.26
N ALA A 619 42.51 18.14 29.19
CA ALA A 619 41.29 17.39 28.96
C ALA A 619 40.10 18.22 29.43
N ILE A 620 39.15 18.46 28.53
CA ILE A 620 37.89 19.17 28.82
C ILE A 620 36.78 18.14 28.71
N TYR A 621 36.05 17.90 29.80
CA TYR A 621 34.91 17.01 29.82
C TYR A 621 33.64 17.84 29.83
N VAL A 622 32.80 17.68 28.81
CA VAL A 622 31.53 18.38 28.66
C VAL A 622 30.41 17.45 29.08
N GLU A 623 29.50 17.89 29.95
CA GLU A 623 28.31 17.12 30.31
C GLU A 623 27.27 17.10 29.19
N ASN A 624 26.77 15.90 28.88
CA ASN A 624 25.65 15.72 27.95
C ASN A 624 24.30 15.83 28.69
N GLU A 625 24.29 15.55 30.00
CA GLU A 625 23.15 15.75 30.89
C GLU A 625 23.64 16.27 32.24
N ALA A 626 22.88 17.13 32.93
CA ALA A 626 23.26 17.61 34.26
C ALA A 626 23.11 16.49 35.31
N PHE A 627 24.19 16.15 36.01
CA PHE A 627 24.15 15.14 37.08
C PHE A 627 25.01 15.53 38.29
N ALA A 628 24.59 15.07 39.46
CA ALA A 628 25.37 15.26 40.69
C ALA A 628 26.19 14.00 40.99
N GLY A 629 27.52 14.12 40.98
CA GLY A 629 28.45 13.06 41.35
C GLY A 629 29.29 12.55 40.17
N ASN A 630 29.99 11.43 40.34
CA ASN A 630 30.68 10.83 39.21
C ASN A 630 29.64 10.41 38.14
N ALA A 631 29.91 10.74 36.87
CA ALA A 631 29.11 10.30 35.72
C ALA A 631 28.67 8.85 35.91
N ALA A 632 27.36 8.60 35.79
CA ALA A 632 26.81 7.27 36.05
C ALA A 632 27.27 6.29 34.96
N ASN A 633 27.50 6.80 33.74
CA ASN A 633 28.07 6.12 32.59
C ASN A 633 29.12 7.00 31.87
N ALA A 634 30.06 6.37 31.16
CA ALA A 634 31.03 7.07 30.32
C ALA A 634 30.39 7.82 29.13
N ALA A 635 29.11 7.57 28.84
CA ALA A 635 28.34 8.26 27.80
C ALA A 635 27.79 9.63 28.26
N ASP A 636 27.80 9.90 29.56
CA ASP A 636 27.24 11.14 30.12
C ASP A 636 28.22 12.33 29.99
N LEU A 637 29.48 12.06 29.60
CA LEU A 637 30.53 13.05 29.40
C LEU A 637 31.20 12.86 28.04
N THR A 638 31.33 13.94 27.29
CA THR A 638 32.15 13.96 26.07
C THR A 638 33.50 14.61 26.35
N LYS A 639 34.60 13.95 25.95
CA LYS A 639 35.96 14.42 26.20
C LYS A 639 36.55 15.12 24.98
N ILE A 640 36.95 16.36 25.17
CA ILE A 640 37.79 17.14 24.26
C ILE A 640 39.22 17.15 24.78
N THR A 641 40.21 17.02 23.91
CA THR A 641 41.63 17.04 24.28
C THR A 641 42.37 18.14 23.53
N LEU A 642 42.90 19.14 24.25
CA LEU A 642 43.81 20.13 23.68
C LEU A 642 45.26 19.68 23.91
N THR A 643 45.95 19.28 22.85
CA THR A 643 47.30 18.72 22.98
C THR A 643 48.34 19.80 23.21
N GLY A 644 49.20 19.61 24.22
CA GLY A 644 50.28 20.56 24.51
C GLY A 644 49.85 21.84 25.21
N VAL A 645 48.59 21.94 25.65
CA VAL A 645 48.02 23.10 26.33
C VAL A 645 47.92 22.85 27.83
N SER A 646 48.25 23.85 28.65
CA SER A 646 48.06 23.83 30.10
C SER A 646 46.67 24.33 30.45
N ILE A 647 45.95 23.67 31.37
CA ILE A 647 44.67 24.18 31.84
C ILE A 647 44.81 25.57 32.47
N ASP A 648 45.94 25.86 33.13
CA ASP A 648 46.19 27.17 33.77
C ASP A 648 46.27 28.33 32.76
N ASP A 649 46.53 28.02 31.50
CA ASP A 649 46.62 29.00 30.42
C ASP A 649 45.26 29.17 29.70
N LEU A 650 44.21 28.45 30.10
CA LEU A 650 42.88 28.52 29.50
C LEU A 650 41.95 29.44 30.30
N GLN A 651 41.07 30.14 29.61
CA GLN A 651 39.88 30.79 30.16
C GLN A 651 38.61 30.20 29.54
N PHE A 652 37.50 30.25 30.27
CA PHE A 652 36.16 29.90 29.77
C PHE A 652 35.20 31.06 30.02
N GLU A 653 34.81 31.77 28.97
CA GLU A 653 33.97 32.96 29.04
C GLU A 653 32.94 32.94 27.91
N ASN A 654 31.67 33.21 28.23
CA ASN A 654 30.55 33.25 27.26
C ASN A 654 30.47 32.02 26.35
N GLY A 655 30.76 30.84 26.91
CA GLY A 655 30.75 29.58 26.15
C GLY A 655 32.00 29.31 25.32
N PHE A 656 32.98 30.21 25.30
CA PHE A 656 34.25 30.03 24.59
C PHE A 656 35.38 29.67 25.53
N VAL A 657 36.19 28.70 25.11
CA VAL A 657 37.51 28.40 25.65
C VAL A 657 38.56 29.11 24.80
N SER A 658 39.48 29.84 25.41
CA SER A 658 40.62 30.48 24.73
C SER A 658 41.87 30.47 25.61
N VAL A 659 43.03 30.77 25.02
CA VAL A 659 44.30 30.90 25.76
C VAL A 659 44.45 32.33 26.28
N ILE A 660 44.80 32.47 27.57
CA ILE A 660 45.10 33.77 28.19
C ILE A 660 46.50 34.21 27.75
N GLU A 661 46.64 35.38 27.12
CA GLU A 661 47.97 35.93 26.83
C GLU A 661 48.75 36.15 28.14
N ALA A 662 49.95 35.57 28.24
CA ALA A 662 50.85 35.84 29.35
C ALA A 662 51.31 37.31 29.31
N ALA A 663 50.87 38.08 30.31
CA ALA A 663 51.21 39.49 30.51
C ALA A 663 52.71 39.82 30.58
#